data_AF-A0A0M9E361-F1
#
_entry.id   AF-A0A0M9E361-F1
#
_cell.length_a   1.000
_cell.length_b   1.000
_cell.length_c   1.000
_cell.angle_alpha   90.00
_cell.angle_beta   90.00
_cell.angle_gamma   90.00
#
_symmetry.space_group_name_H-M   'P 1'
#
loop_
_entity.id
_entity.type
_entity.pdbx_description
1 polymer ?
#
loop_
_entity_poly.entity_id
_entity_poly.type
_entity_poly.pdbx_seq_one_letter_code
_entity_poly.pdbx_strand_id
1 'polypeptide(L)'
;MKQKIDKNKLKLAILSMIPDSHSYYIFNEDVSHETRKKFISFLYKQNVIREESENSLFTFIEKNALHTKGHSLSKEISFKDIIKIIEVHSFRQLTDQVNKLANDIHLSIQISNTMFSRLTNESVNTPKKRNTLRLLALWIGYKRSHLISNWNYEILQKLCSMNNLNENSNGVRIAFSLNSRGDVINEKTIRWFKNELISIIKDLKINYASFDGADSFQVNEFTIDLSLAKSAQIDECMPVDYDKTVRDGIAIAHQMAIRWPLSQHINQRKYITIGIASGEFSKLNIHLKSLLHTSLPEDAIIRVTEFTRLCIVTNEIRVNFCSNPVRKSIADGEMITFWWIKSLWCTIYWDFIPILLTEKMLPTTRESFIMFKKSLCIPDQREENIHIALSAIHRYPQNTLLIIEIAKICFFRKMFHVANMIITTLFASNPKHIVARSLRMQIFLNLALEQEHLSVAKIFFQHSINEGLYITENCNIEDEEPWCEFGLVYLGLALRILTIKRKNENGVEDTDFINYENFIKNLKKANRCFQKGLTFSPTGFGLRSSFWLMHSNSLIALFENNKQLFSKDIPIRDLDNIYENVGVNHFKFIGWIDENFDMEFLKQRMDRSIRVYNNSVLLSSFIPNIKFAFATVVFDFNPLLTTGHIKQVLNWLNEAKIAAENLKEFKLGIYSILNCLAQIQAADEFVVYISKMINWINTTLEDDLKKEDHHVIDKTKLQGNKLILLYLEDRVTPGILV
;
A
#
# COMPACT_ATOMS: atom_id res chain seq x y z
N MET A 1 12.27 44.38 47.10
CA MET A 1 11.81 45.36 46.09
C MET A 1 10.58 44.78 45.39
N LYS A 2 9.35 45.15 45.77
CA LYS A 2 8.12 44.59 45.16
C LYS A 2 8.02 45.07 43.70
N GLN A 3 7.97 44.16 42.74
CA GLN A 3 7.74 44.49 41.32
C GLN A 3 6.43 45.27 41.20
N LYS A 4 6.49 46.50 40.70
CA LYS A 4 5.30 47.31 40.40
C LYS A 4 4.62 46.69 39.17
N ILE A 5 3.50 46.02 39.37
CA ILE A 5 2.73 45.37 38.30
C ILE A 5 2.16 46.46 37.38
N ASP A 6 2.42 46.35 36.08
CA ASP A 6 1.89 47.27 35.06
C ASP A 6 0.37 47.08 34.91
N LYS A 7 -0.38 48.15 35.19
CA LYS A 7 -1.85 48.17 35.17
C LYS A 7 -2.44 47.89 33.79
N ASN A 8 -1.82 48.37 32.71
CA ASN A 8 -2.33 48.15 31.35
C ASN A 8 -2.11 46.70 30.92
N LYS A 9 -0.96 46.12 31.25
CA LYS A 9 -0.69 44.69 31.02
C LYS A 9 -1.59 43.80 31.88
N LEU A 10 -1.90 44.22 33.10
CA LEU A 10 -2.81 43.48 33.98
C LEU A 10 -4.24 43.46 33.42
N LYS A 11 -4.73 44.58 32.88
CA LYS A 11 -6.03 44.61 32.19
C LYS A 11 -6.08 43.63 31.01
N LEU A 12 -5.05 43.63 30.17
CA LEU A 12 -4.97 42.71 29.03
C LEU A 12 -4.84 41.26 29.48
N ALA A 13 -4.08 40.97 30.54
CA ALA A 13 -3.99 39.63 31.12
C ALA A 13 -5.37 39.09 31.54
N ILE A 14 -6.18 39.92 32.20
CA ILE A 14 -7.52 39.55 32.65
C ILE A 14 -8.45 39.30 31.47
N LEU A 15 -8.42 40.17 30.45
CA LEU A 15 -9.23 40.00 29.24
C LEU A 15 -8.78 38.81 28.39
N SER A 16 -7.50 38.40 28.47
CA SER A 16 -7.05 37.16 27.81
C SER A 16 -7.56 35.92 28.53
N MET A 17 -7.58 35.96 29.87
CA MET A 17 -8.04 34.88 30.75
C MET A 17 -9.57 34.71 30.74
N ILE A 18 -10.29 35.83 30.70
CA ILE A 18 -11.76 35.91 30.74
C ILE A 18 -12.18 36.86 29.59
N PRO A 19 -12.24 36.36 28.35
CA PRO A 19 -12.46 37.20 27.16
C PRO A 19 -13.86 37.80 27.05
N ASP A 20 -14.88 37.13 27.61
CA ASP A 20 -16.27 37.56 27.54
C ASP A 20 -17.09 37.11 28.76
N SER A 21 -18.37 37.50 28.77
CA SER A 21 -19.32 37.17 29.84
C SER A 21 -19.56 35.67 29.98
N HIS A 22 -19.49 34.88 28.90
CA HIS A 22 -19.68 33.43 28.98
C HIS A 22 -18.50 32.78 29.71
N SER A 23 -17.28 33.13 29.31
CA SER A 23 -16.03 32.75 29.98
C SER A 23 -16.01 33.13 31.46
N TYR A 24 -16.62 34.26 31.83
CA TYR A 24 -16.74 34.69 33.23
C TYR A 24 -17.59 33.72 34.07
N TYR A 25 -18.73 33.27 33.57
CA TYR A 25 -19.57 32.31 34.32
C TYR A 25 -18.84 31.00 34.56
N ILE A 26 -18.15 30.46 33.54
CA ILE A 26 -17.37 29.23 33.68
C ILE A 26 -16.19 29.43 34.66
N PHE A 27 -15.54 30.61 34.65
CA PHE A 27 -14.52 30.95 35.65
C PHE A 27 -15.09 30.98 37.07
N ASN A 28 -16.32 31.49 37.24
CA ASN A 28 -17.00 31.55 38.52
C ASN A 28 -17.34 30.16 39.07
N GLU A 29 -17.62 29.19 38.19
CA GLU A 29 -17.85 27.79 38.55
C GLU A 29 -16.54 27.04 38.84
N ASP A 30 -15.50 27.26 38.02
CA ASP A 30 -14.26 26.49 38.06
C ASP A 30 -13.28 26.89 39.17
N VAL A 31 -13.44 28.08 39.76
CA VAL A 31 -12.50 28.64 40.75
C VAL A 31 -13.20 28.86 42.08
N SER A 32 -12.60 28.45 43.20
CA SER A 32 -13.21 28.58 44.52
C SER A 32 -13.52 30.04 44.90
N HIS A 33 -14.58 30.26 45.67
CA HIS A 33 -15.00 31.58 46.14
C HIS A 33 -13.88 32.32 46.92
N GLU A 34 -13.10 31.60 47.73
CA GLU A 34 -11.97 32.18 48.47
C GLU A 34 -10.87 32.71 47.54
N THR A 35 -10.53 31.94 46.50
CA THR A 35 -9.55 32.34 45.48
C THR A 35 -10.05 33.55 44.69
N ARG A 36 -11.34 33.56 44.29
CA ARG A 36 -11.94 34.70 43.58
C ARG A 36 -11.95 35.97 44.43
N LYS A 37 -12.29 35.87 45.72
CA LYS A 37 -12.27 37.01 46.65
C LYS A 37 -10.87 37.63 46.77
N LYS A 38 -9.83 36.80 46.90
CA LYS A 38 -8.43 37.27 46.92
C LYS A 38 -8.03 37.95 45.61
N PHE A 39 -8.42 37.38 44.48
CA PHE A 39 -8.17 37.95 43.16
C PHE A 39 -8.88 39.31 42.97
N ILE A 40 -10.15 39.43 43.34
CA ILE A 40 -10.94 40.68 43.27
C ILE A 40 -10.34 41.76 44.17
N SER A 41 -9.96 41.40 45.41
CA SER A 41 -9.26 42.31 46.34
C SER A 41 -7.97 42.87 45.72
N PHE A 42 -7.21 42.01 45.03
CA PHE A 42 -6.02 42.42 44.33
C PHE A 42 -6.34 43.38 43.16
N LEU A 43 -7.33 43.06 42.33
CA LEU A 43 -7.72 43.90 41.19
C LEU A 43 -8.23 45.28 41.61
N TYR A 44 -8.96 45.35 42.72
CA TYR A 44 -9.41 46.61 43.32
C TYR A 44 -8.22 47.44 43.81
N LYS A 45 -7.27 46.83 44.55
CA LYS A 45 -6.03 47.51 45.00
C LYS A 45 -5.15 48.01 43.85
N GLN A 46 -5.20 47.35 42.69
CA GLN A 46 -4.50 47.77 41.47
C GLN A 46 -5.31 48.75 40.60
N ASN A 47 -6.48 49.20 41.07
CA ASN A 47 -7.39 50.11 40.36
C ASN A 47 -7.81 49.60 38.98
N VAL A 48 -7.95 48.27 38.82
CA VAL A 48 -8.44 47.64 37.58
C VAL A 48 -9.97 47.67 37.53
N ILE A 49 -10.60 47.34 38.65
CA ILE A 49 -12.05 47.38 38.87
C ILE A 49 -12.41 48.51 39.84
N ARG A 50 -13.67 48.97 39.84
CA ARG A 50 -14.11 50.16 40.60
C ARG A 50 -14.48 49.86 42.04
N GLU A 51 -14.94 48.66 42.31
CA GLU A 51 -15.38 48.18 43.62
C GLU A 51 -14.81 46.79 43.87
N GLU A 52 -14.61 46.43 45.14
CA GLU A 52 -14.19 45.09 45.55
C GLU A 52 -15.38 44.11 45.53
N SER A 53 -15.98 43.92 44.35
CA SER A 53 -17.16 43.06 44.16
C SER A 53 -17.07 42.22 42.88
N GLU A 54 -17.68 41.03 42.89
CA GLU A 54 -17.81 40.17 41.69
C GLU A 54 -18.52 40.92 40.56
N ASN A 55 -19.53 41.74 40.89
CA ASN A 55 -20.27 42.56 39.92
C ASN A 55 -19.38 43.61 39.23
N SER A 56 -18.40 44.19 39.94
CA SER A 56 -17.44 45.14 39.35
C SER A 56 -16.50 44.45 38.36
N LEU A 57 -16.10 43.20 38.64
CA LEU A 57 -15.31 42.39 37.70
C LEU A 57 -16.14 42.01 36.48
N PHE A 58 -17.37 41.53 36.66
CA PHE A 58 -18.27 41.22 35.55
C PHE A 58 -18.48 42.43 34.63
N THR A 59 -18.81 43.60 35.21
CA THR A 59 -18.99 44.84 34.46
C THR A 59 -17.71 45.27 33.72
N PHE A 60 -16.54 45.00 34.30
CA PHE A 60 -15.25 45.24 33.64
C PHE A 60 -15.06 44.34 32.42
N ILE A 61 -15.36 43.04 32.53
CA ILE A 61 -15.28 42.09 31.42
C ILE A 61 -16.28 42.45 30.32
N GLU A 62 -17.54 42.69 30.68
CA GLU A 62 -18.61 43.00 29.72
C GLU A 62 -18.28 44.25 28.89
N LYS A 63 -17.77 45.31 29.53
CA LYS A 63 -17.42 46.57 28.84
C LYS A 63 -16.16 46.49 27.98
N ASN A 64 -15.31 45.50 28.20
CA ASN A 64 -14.02 45.36 27.51
C ASN A 64 -13.89 44.01 26.81
N ALA A 65 -15.02 43.35 26.52
CA ALA A 65 -15.05 42.02 25.95
C ALA A 65 -14.24 41.98 24.65
N LEU A 66 -13.41 40.95 24.50
CA LEU A 66 -12.64 40.76 23.28
C LEU A 66 -13.60 40.25 22.20
N HIS A 67 -14.00 41.13 21.27
CA HIS A 67 -14.72 40.69 20.08
C HIS A 67 -13.84 39.70 19.30
N THR A 68 -14.14 38.40 19.42
CA THR A 68 -13.52 37.36 18.61
C THR A 68 -13.99 37.54 17.18
N LYS A 69 -13.33 38.42 16.40
CA LYS A 69 -13.41 38.32 14.94
C LYS A 69 -12.93 36.92 14.60
N GLY A 70 -13.81 36.13 13.98
CA GLY A 70 -13.57 34.72 13.70
C GLY A 70 -12.31 34.51 12.88
N HIS A 71 -11.18 34.33 13.56
CA HIS A 71 -9.98 33.83 12.94
C HIS A 71 -10.23 32.36 12.66
N SER A 72 -10.26 31.97 11.39
CA SER A 72 -10.13 30.55 11.04
C SER A 72 -8.72 30.13 11.44
N LEU A 73 -8.59 29.38 12.53
CA LEU A 73 -7.37 28.62 12.79
C LEU A 73 -7.11 27.78 11.52
N SER A 74 -5.96 27.96 10.87
CA SER A 74 -5.56 27.07 9.79
C SER A 74 -5.42 25.66 10.35
N LYS A 75 -5.73 24.62 9.55
CA LYS A 75 -5.67 23.21 9.95
C LYS A 75 -4.26 22.72 10.35
N GLU A 76 -3.25 23.59 10.32
CA GLU A 76 -1.83 23.25 10.46
C GLU A 76 -1.22 23.60 11.82
N ILE A 77 -1.94 24.29 12.72
CA ILE A 77 -1.39 24.72 14.02
C ILE A 77 -1.90 23.80 15.14
N SER A 78 -0.98 23.20 15.91
CA SER A 78 -1.30 22.34 17.06
C SER A 78 -0.99 23.02 18.40
N PHE A 79 -1.53 22.52 19.51
CA PHE A 79 -1.20 23.03 20.86
C PHE A 79 0.30 22.93 21.20
N LYS A 80 1.04 21.97 20.60
CA LYS A 80 2.50 21.83 20.78
C LYS A 80 3.26 23.05 20.23
N ASP A 81 2.73 23.70 19.20
CA ASP A 81 3.38 24.84 18.55
C ASP A 81 3.31 26.13 19.35
N ILE A 82 2.44 26.18 20.38
CA ILE A 82 2.30 27.34 21.27
C ILE A 82 3.64 27.74 21.87
N ILE A 83 4.48 26.79 22.31
CA ILE A 83 5.81 27.08 22.89
C ILE A 83 6.66 27.95 21.95
N LYS A 84 6.64 27.63 20.65
CA LYS A 84 7.39 28.37 19.63
C LYS A 84 6.78 29.76 19.44
N ILE A 85 5.45 29.84 19.38
CA ILE A 85 4.70 31.08 19.15
C ILE A 85 4.88 32.08 20.29
N ILE A 86 4.94 31.61 21.54
CA ILE A 86 5.13 32.47 22.72
C ILE A 86 6.60 32.67 23.11
N GLU A 87 7.52 32.07 22.34
CA GLU A 87 8.98 32.15 22.50
C GLU A 87 9.47 31.70 23.88
N VAL A 88 9.12 30.48 24.28
CA VAL A 88 9.59 29.85 25.53
C VAL A 88 10.38 28.58 25.17
N HIS A 89 11.35 28.16 25.99
CA HIS A 89 12.21 27.01 25.63
C HIS A 89 11.59 25.65 26.00
N SER A 90 10.67 25.58 26.98
CA SER A 90 10.02 24.32 27.38
C SER A 90 8.71 24.53 28.14
N PHE A 91 7.85 23.50 28.17
CA PHE A 91 6.63 23.49 29.00
C PHE A 91 6.93 23.60 30.50
N ARG A 92 8.08 23.09 30.96
CA ARG A 92 8.49 23.21 32.36
C ARG A 92 8.77 24.68 32.71
N GLN A 93 9.59 25.34 31.90
CA GLN A 93 9.87 26.77 32.05
C GLN A 93 8.58 27.60 31.98
N LEU A 94 7.67 27.26 31.07
CA LEU A 94 6.36 27.92 30.96
C LEU A 94 5.52 27.72 32.25
N THR A 95 5.49 26.51 32.79
CA THR A 95 4.77 26.20 34.04
C THR A 95 5.28 27.05 35.20
N ASP A 96 6.60 27.13 35.37
CA ASP A 96 7.22 27.94 36.43
C ASP A 96 6.88 29.43 36.28
N GLN A 97 6.92 29.96 35.05
CA GLN A 97 6.61 31.36 34.78
C GLN A 97 5.12 31.70 34.96
N VAL A 98 4.23 30.79 34.58
CA VAL A 98 2.78 30.94 34.75
C VAL A 98 2.41 30.89 36.23
N ASN A 99 2.92 29.89 36.97
CA ASN A 99 2.67 29.77 38.42
C ASN A 99 3.22 30.98 39.19
N LYS A 100 4.39 31.50 38.80
CA LYS A 100 4.95 32.73 39.39
C LYS A 100 4.01 33.91 39.22
N LEU A 101 3.53 34.15 37.99
CA LEU A 101 2.59 35.24 37.72
C LEU A 101 1.27 35.08 38.48
N ALA A 102 0.72 33.86 38.53
CA ALA A 102 -0.52 33.56 39.25
C ALA A 102 -0.39 33.89 40.76
N ASN A 103 0.75 33.55 41.36
CA ASN A 103 1.05 33.90 42.76
C ASN A 103 1.20 35.41 42.96
N ASP A 104 1.88 36.11 42.05
CA ASP A 104 2.11 37.57 42.11
C ASP A 104 0.80 38.37 42.06
N ILE A 105 -0.27 37.81 41.45
CA ILE A 105 -1.61 38.44 41.36
C ILE A 105 -2.63 37.86 42.35
N HIS A 106 -2.18 37.05 43.32
CA HIS A 106 -3.02 36.38 44.32
C HIS A 106 -4.10 35.44 43.76
N LEU A 107 -3.87 34.85 42.59
CA LEU A 107 -4.71 33.80 42.02
C LEU A 107 -4.13 32.44 42.44
N SER A 108 -4.63 31.87 43.54
CA SER A 108 -4.15 30.63 44.17
C SER A 108 -4.50 29.34 43.39
N ILE A 109 -4.14 29.30 42.10
CA ILE A 109 -4.29 28.14 41.22
C ILE A 109 -2.89 27.70 40.81
N GLN A 110 -2.55 26.43 41.05
CA GLN A 110 -1.25 25.87 40.66
C GLN A 110 -1.38 24.86 39.52
N ILE A 111 -0.47 24.98 38.56
CA ILE A 111 -0.31 24.07 37.43
C ILE A 111 0.82 23.09 37.76
N SER A 112 0.59 21.78 37.57
CA SER A 112 1.67 20.80 37.66
C SER A 112 2.51 20.78 36.39
N ASN A 113 3.78 20.42 36.49
CA ASN A 113 4.76 20.44 35.40
C ASN A 113 4.38 19.60 34.16
N THR A 114 3.43 18.68 34.31
CA THR A 114 2.93 17.82 33.24
C THR A 114 1.69 18.37 32.53
N MET A 115 0.97 19.34 33.07
CA MET A 115 -0.35 19.74 32.56
C MET A 115 -0.31 20.29 31.14
N PHE A 116 0.65 21.15 30.81
CA PHE A 116 0.77 21.66 29.43
C PHE A 116 1.15 20.57 28.43
N SER A 117 1.97 19.59 28.84
CA SER A 117 2.25 18.41 28.02
C SER A 117 1.00 17.56 27.83
N ARG A 118 0.17 17.38 28.86
CA ARG A 118 -1.09 16.62 28.77
C ARG A 118 -2.12 17.31 27.86
N LEU A 119 -2.21 18.63 27.91
CA LEU A 119 -3.10 19.42 27.05
C LEU A 119 -2.73 19.35 25.55
N THR A 120 -1.57 18.78 25.20
CA THR A 120 -1.27 18.49 23.78
C THR A 120 -2.14 17.39 23.20
N ASN A 121 -2.55 16.41 24.03
CA ASN A 121 -3.23 15.20 23.59
C ASN A 121 -4.57 14.94 24.32
N GLU A 122 -4.92 15.71 25.37
CA GLU A 122 -6.14 15.50 26.16
C GLU A 122 -7.19 16.60 25.97
N SER A 123 -8.47 16.24 26.01
CA SER A 123 -9.60 17.19 26.00
C SER A 123 -9.68 18.04 27.29
N VAL A 124 -10.20 19.26 27.15
CA VAL A 124 -10.32 20.27 28.23
C VAL A 124 -11.67 20.14 28.95
N ASN A 125 -11.95 18.98 29.50
CA ASN A 125 -13.26 18.65 30.10
C ASN A 125 -13.34 18.87 31.62
N THR A 126 -12.22 19.08 32.31
CA THR A 126 -12.18 19.28 33.77
C THR A 126 -11.87 20.73 34.16
N PRO A 127 -12.38 21.21 35.32
CA PRO A 127 -12.05 22.53 35.86
C PRO A 127 -10.54 22.79 35.95
N LYS A 128 -9.77 21.76 36.32
CA LYS A 128 -8.30 21.84 36.42
C LYS A 128 -7.62 22.13 35.07
N LYS A 129 -8.10 21.50 33.99
CA LYS A 129 -7.58 21.73 32.62
C LYS A 129 -8.01 23.09 32.07
N ARG A 130 -9.28 23.49 32.28
CA ARG A 130 -9.78 24.82 31.89
C ARG A 130 -9.01 25.93 32.60
N ASN A 131 -8.79 25.79 33.91
CA ASN A 131 -7.99 26.76 34.68
C ASN A 131 -6.51 26.78 34.26
N THR A 132 -5.95 25.67 33.79
CA THR A 132 -4.59 25.65 33.21
C THR A 132 -4.52 26.51 31.95
N LEU A 133 -5.53 26.41 31.06
CA LEU A 133 -5.61 27.26 29.87
C LEU A 133 -5.86 28.73 30.21
N ARG A 134 -6.69 29.01 31.21
CA ARG A 134 -6.92 30.38 31.72
C ARG A 134 -5.64 31.02 32.22
N LEU A 135 -4.84 30.28 33.00
CA LEU A 135 -3.56 30.77 33.49
C LEU A 135 -2.52 30.96 32.38
N LEU A 136 -2.55 30.12 31.35
CA LEU A 136 -1.74 30.33 30.15
C LEU A 136 -2.15 31.61 29.41
N ALA A 137 -3.45 31.80 29.18
CA ALA A 137 -3.99 33.01 28.55
C ALA A 137 -3.66 34.27 29.36
N LEU A 138 -3.84 34.22 30.69
CA LEU A 138 -3.41 35.27 31.61
C LEU A 138 -1.93 35.63 31.43
N TRP A 139 -1.05 34.63 31.36
CA TRP A 139 0.38 34.85 31.15
C TRP A 139 0.68 35.43 29.77
N ILE A 140 0.02 34.96 28.72
CA ILE A 140 0.14 35.51 27.36
C ILE A 140 -0.29 36.98 27.36
N GLY A 141 -1.46 37.30 27.92
CA GLY A 141 -1.95 38.68 27.99
C GLY A 141 -1.04 39.62 28.80
N TYR A 142 -0.29 39.10 29.78
CA TYR A 142 0.65 39.89 30.58
C TYR A 142 2.05 40.03 29.96
N LYS A 143 2.64 38.94 29.45
CA LYS A 143 4.04 38.88 28.97
C LYS A 143 4.18 39.02 27.46
N ARG A 144 3.10 38.77 26.71
CA ARG A 144 3.01 38.78 25.24
C ARG A 144 1.72 39.48 24.82
N SER A 145 1.45 40.67 25.35
CA SER A 145 0.18 41.39 25.16
C SER A 145 -0.21 41.64 23.70
N HIS A 146 0.75 41.62 22.76
CA HIS A 146 0.49 41.70 21.32
C HIS A 146 -0.20 40.46 20.73
N LEU A 147 -0.18 39.32 21.44
CA LEU A 147 -0.77 38.04 21.01
C LEU A 147 -2.23 37.85 21.49
N ILE A 148 -2.75 38.76 22.31
CA ILE A 148 -4.04 38.60 23.00
C ILE A 148 -5.23 38.37 22.07
N SER A 149 -5.24 39.00 20.89
CA SER A 149 -6.31 38.84 19.90
C SER A 149 -6.36 37.45 19.29
N ASN A 150 -5.22 36.74 19.28
CA ASN A 150 -5.04 35.48 18.59
C ASN A 150 -4.89 34.28 19.55
N TRP A 151 -4.64 34.52 20.83
CA TRP A 151 -4.28 33.49 21.82
C TRP A 151 -4.90 33.73 23.20
N ASN A 152 -6.20 34.00 23.24
CA ASN A 152 -7.00 34.07 24.47
C ASN A 152 -7.56 32.67 24.85
N TYR A 153 -8.19 32.60 26.02
CA TYR A 153 -8.74 31.35 26.57
C TYR A 153 -9.64 30.58 25.59
N GLU A 154 -10.57 31.25 24.90
CA GLU A 154 -11.51 30.61 23.96
C GLU A 154 -10.80 29.99 22.75
N ILE A 155 -9.78 30.67 22.21
CA ILE A 155 -9.00 30.15 21.08
C ILE A 155 -8.14 28.95 21.53
N LEU A 156 -7.52 29.04 22.70
CA LEU A 156 -6.74 27.94 23.29
C LEU A 156 -7.62 26.70 23.57
N GLN A 157 -8.86 26.92 24.01
CA GLN A 157 -9.83 25.85 24.24
C GLN A 157 -10.28 25.19 22.94
N LYS A 158 -10.54 25.98 21.89
CA LYS A 158 -10.85 25.47 20.54
C LYS A 158 -9.70 24.65 19.95
N LEU A 159 -8.45 25.08 20.14
CA LEU A 159 -7.26 24.36 19.69
C LEU A 159 -7.14 22.98 20.33
N CYS A 160 -7.37 22.87 21.64
CA CYS A 160 -7.37 21.57 22.34
C CYS A 160 -8.55 20.66 21.95
N SER A 161 -9.67 21.26 21.53
CA SER A 161 -10.87 20.52 21.09
C SER A 161 -10.70 19.98 19.66
N MET A 162 -10.03 20.72 18.78
CA MET A 162 -9.67 20.29 17.41
C MET A 162 -8.69 19.10 17.39
N ASN A 163 -7.84 18.94 18.41
CA ASN A 163 -6.94 17.80 18.53
C ASN A 163 -7.69 16.47 18.76
N ASN A 164 -8.88 16.48 19.38
CA ASN A 164 -9.64 15.26 19.70
C ASN A 164 -10.63 14.82 18.61
N LEU A 165 -10.96 15.70 17.66
CA LEU A 165 -11.87 15.35 16.54
C LEU A 165 -11.14 14.68 15.36
N ASN A 166 -9.82 14.46 15.45
CA ASN A 166 -8.98 14.20 14.27
C ASN A 166 -8.25 12.85 14.25
N GLU A 167 -8.32 12.02 15.29
CA GLU A 167 -7.72 10.67 15.28
C GLU A 167 -8.80 9.62 15.08
N ASN A 168 -8.74 8.91 13.96
CA ASN A 168 -9.56 7.72 13.75
C ASN A 168 -9.14 6.65 14.77
N SER A 169 -10.07 6.24 15.63
CA SER A 169 -9.86 5.22 16.67
C SER A 169 -9.64 3.81 16.11
N ASN A 170 -9.95 3.62 14.82
CA ASN A 170 -9.80 2.35 14.10
C ASN A 170 -8.64 2.41 13.09
N GLY A 171 -7.94 1.28 12.98
CA GLY A 171 -6.84 1.12 12.03
C GLY A 171 -6.12 -0.20 12.16
N VAL A 172 -4.90 -0.23 11.64
CA VAL A 172 -4.00 -1.38 11.71
C VAL A 172 -2.79 -1.01 12.56
N ARG A 173 -2.49 -1.83 13.57
CA ARG A 173 -1.26 -1.72 14.35
C ARG A 173 -0.32 -2.86 13.99
N ILE A 174 0.91 -2.51 13.67
CA ILE A 174 2.00 -3.44 13.38
C ILE A 174 2.95 -3.38 14.57
N ALA A 175 3.24 -4.53 15.18
CA ALA A 175 4.21 -4.65 16.25
C ALA A 175 5.40 -5.50 15.80
N PHE A 176 6.60 -5.07 16.13
CA PHE A 176 7.85 -5.76 15.82
C PHE A 176 8.55 -6.10 17.13
N SER A 177 8.99 -7.35 17.27
CA SER A 177 9.75 -7.82 18.43
C SER A 177 11.09 -8.38 17.96
N LEU A 178 12.17 -7.77 18.45
CA LEU A 178 13.54 -8.27 18.27
C LEU A 178 13.83 -9.29 19.37
N ASN A 179 14.02 -10.54 18.98
CA ASN A 179 14.21 -11.66 19.89
C ASN A 179 15.64 -12.21 19.81
N SER A 180 16.07 -12.82 20.91
CA SER A 180 17.42 -13.36 21.08
C SER A 180 17.41 -14.71 21.79
N ARG A 181 18.23 -15.65 21.32
CA ARG A 181 18.57 -16.91 21.96
C ARG A 181 19.91 -16.80 22.71
N GLY A 182 20.00 -15.87 23.66
CA GLY A 182 21.17 -15.69 24.54
C GLY A 182 22.22 -14.67 24.06
N ASP A 183 22.00 -14.00 22.93
CA ASP A 183 22.86 -12.90 22.46
C ASP A 183 22.33 -11.52 22.88
N VAL A 184 23.21 -10.54 23.04
CA VAL A 184 22.78 -9.19 23.42
C VAL A 184 22.25 -8.41 22.21
N ILE A 185 21.00 -7.93 22.32
CA ILE A 185 20.46 -6.89 21.44
C ILE A 185 20.97 -5.56 21.97
N ASN A 186 21.96 -4.99 21.28
CA ASN A 186 22.62 -3.76 21.71
C ASN A 186 21.94 -2.51 21.14
N GLU A 187 22.29 -1.35 21.68
CA GLU A 187 21.73 -0.05 21.27
C GLU A 187 21.94 0.22 19.78
N LYS A 188 23.09 -0.19 19.21
CA LYS A 188 23.37 -0.04 17.77
C LYS A 188 22.34 -0.79 16.91
N THR A 189 21.98 -2.01 17.32
CA THR A 189 20.97 -2.83 16.63
C THR A 189 19.60 -2.17 16.69
N ILE A 190 19.20 -1.68 17.87
CA ILE A 190 17.92 -0.98 18.10
C ILE A 190 17.84 0.30 17.26
N ARG A 191 18.91 1.10 17.25
CA ARG A 191 18.98 2.35 16.49
C ARG A 191 18.90 2.08 14.99
N TRP A 192 19.63 1.08 14.50
CA TRP A 192 19.54 0.65 13.10
C TRP A 192 18.10 0.24 12.76
N PHE A 193 17.46 -0.58 13.60
CA PHE A 193 16.10 -1.07 13.36
C PHE A 193 15.08 0.07 13.25
N LYS A 194 15.13 1.07 14.15
CA LYS A 194 14.26 2.26 14.09
C LYS A 194 14.47 3.06 12.81
N ASN A 195 15.72 3.29 12.43
CA ASN A 195 16.04 4.03 11.21
C ASN A 195 15.56 3.27 9.96
N GLU A 196 15.69 1.95 9.97
CA GLU A 196 15.25 1.09 8.88
C GLU A 196 13.72 1.12 8.72
N LEU A 197 12.96 1.10 9.82
CA LEU A 197 11.49 1.28 9.77
C LEU A 197 11.09 2.63 9.16
N ILE A 198 11.75 3.71 9.54
CA ILE A 198 11.51 5.05 8.97
C ILE A 198 11.82 5.06 7.47
N SER A 199 12.94 4.43 7.05
CA SER A 199 13.27 4.28 5.63
C SER A 199 12.21 3.49 4.88
N ILE A 200 11.74 2.37 5.43
CA ILE A 200 10.71 1.54 4.80
C ILE A 200 9.41 2.32 4.57
N ILE A 201 8.95 3.07 5.57
CA ILE A 201 7.74 3.91 5.45
C ILE A 201 7.91 4.96 4.34
N LYS A 202 9.09 5.59 4.28
CA LYS A 202 9.42 6.58 3.25
C LYS A 202 9.45 5.95 1.86
N ASP A 203 10.09 4.79 1.73
CA ASP A 203 10.22 4.07 0.45
C ASP A 203 8.86 3.61 -0.08
N LEU A 204 7.97 3.15 0.82
CA LEU A 204 6.59 2.77 0.51
C LEU A 204 5.65 3.99 0.34
N LYS A 205 6.12 5.21 0.61
CA LYS A 205 5.34 6.47 0.53
C LYS A 205 4.08 6.45 1.42
N ILE A 206 4.16 5.83 2.60
CA ILE A 206 3.05 5.73 3.56
C ILE A 206 3.07 6.94 4.49
N ASN A 207 2.49 8.06 4.03
CA ASN A 207 2.56 9.35 4.75
C ASN A 207 1.66 9.45 5.98
N TYR A 208 0.82 8.45 6.24
CA TYR A 208 -0.15 8.42 7.33
C TYR A 208 0.23 7.42 8.43
N ALA A 209 1.43 6.84 8.36
CA ALA A 209 1.96 6.00 9.42
C ALA A 209 2.36 6.85 10.63
N SER A 210 1.94 6.43 11.81
CA SER A 210 2.23 7.09 13.07
C SER A 210 3.07 6.20 13.99
N PHE A 211 4.05 6.81 14.63
CA PHE A 211 4.78 6.22 15.76
C PHE A 211 4.25 6.73 17.11
N ASP A 212 3.27 7.65 17.10
CA ASP A 212 2.83 8.38 18.30
C ASP A 212 1.89 7.56 19.21
N GLY A 213 1.33 6.45 18.71
CA GLY A 213 0.57 5.46 19.50
C GLY A 213 1.44 4.34 20.10
N ALA A 214 2.77 4.48 20.06
CA ALA A 214 3.71 3.44 20.44
C ALA A 214 3.90 3.30 21.95
N ASP A 215 3.00 2.59 22.61
CA ASP A 215 3.35 1.91 23.84
C ASP A 215 4.35 0.80 23.50
N SER A 216 5.65 1.11 23.55
CA SER A 216 6.67 0.06 23.47
C SER A 216 6.47 -0.87 24.66
N PHE A 217 6.05 -2.11 24.42
CA PHE A 217 5.81 -3.06 25.51
C PHE A 217 7.12 -3.42 26.23
N GLN A 218 8.23 -3.38 25.50
CA GLN A 218 9.61 -3.55 25.96
C GLN A 218 10.59 -2.74 25.10
N VAL A 219 11.85 -2.59 25.55
CA VAL A 219 12.91 -1.85 24.84
C VAL A 219 13.20 -2.38 23.43
N ASN A 220 12.96 -3.67 23.21
CA ASN A 220 13.22 -4.37 21.95
C ASN A 220 11.96 -4.51 21.06
N GLU A 221 10.88 -3.80 21.42
CA GLU A 221 9.61 -3.87 20.70
C GLU A 221 9.18 -2.50 20.18
N PHE A 222 8.67 -2.49 18.95
CA PHE A 222 8.33 -1.27 18.21
C PHE A 222 6.95 -1.42 17.61
N THR A 223 6.17 -0.33 17.55
CA THR A 223 4.85 -0.35 16.94
C THR A 223 4.67 0.79 15.95
N ILE A 224 3.87 0.53 14.92
CA ILE A 224 3.45 1.50 13.90
C ILE A 224 1.93 1.42 13.78
N ASP A 225 1.29 2.57 13.82
CA ASP A 225 -0.16 2.71 13.62
C ASP A 225 -0.47 3.26 12.24
N LEU A 226 -1.40 2.60 11.56
CA LEU A 226 -1.95 2.97 10.27
C LEU A 226 -3.46 3.25 10.45
N SER A 227 -3.82 4.51 10.67
CA SER A 227 -5.21 4.92 10.85
C SER A 227 -6.00 4.79 9.54
N LEU A 228 -7.28 4.42 9.64
CA LEU A 228 -8.19 4.45 8.48
C LEU A 228 -8.32 5.88 7.91
N ALA A 229 -8.75 6.02 6.66
CA ALA A 229 -9.07 7.32 6.08
C ALA A 229 -10.33 7.92 6.74
N LYS A 230 -10.38 9.24 6.91
CA LYS A 230 -11.47 9.97 7.62
C LYS A 230 -12.87 9.76 7.04
N SER A 231 -13.00 9.24 5.82
CA SER A 231 -14.29 8.90 5.20
C SER A 231 -14.98 7.68 5.82
N ALA A 232 -14.31 6.94 6.72
CA ALA A 232 -14.84 5.74 7.38
C ALA A 232 -15.33 6.03 8.82
N GLN A 233 -15.90 7.21 9.09
CA GLN A 233 -16.67 7.48 10.32
C GLN A 233 -18.03 6.75 10.26
N ILE A 234 -17.98 5.43 10.19
CA ILE A 234 -19.13 4.54 10.37
C ILE A 234 -18.95 3.96 11.77
N ASP A 235 -20.03 3.91 12.56
CA ASP A 235 -20.01 3.38 13.93
C ASP A 235 -19.51 1.93 14.02
N GLU A 236 -19.51 1.19 12.89
CA GLU A 236 -18.94 -0.14 12.73
C GLU A 236 -18.08 -0.23 11.46
N CYS A 237 -16.76 -0.42 11.61
CA CYS A 237 -15.88 -0.68 10.48
C CYS A 237 -15.99 -2.15 10.03
N MET A 238 -16.22 -2.36 8.75
CA MET A 238 -16.28 -3.68 8.12
C MET A 238 -14.90 -4.11 7.62
N PRO A 239 -14.63 -5.41 7.43
CA PRO A 239 -13.33 -5.89 6.92
C PRO A 239 -12.89 -5.21 5.61
N VAL A 240 -13.83 -4.82 4.74
CA VAL A 240 -13.59 -4.10 3.48
C VAL A 240 -13.00 -2.70 3.67
N ASP A 241 -13.22 -2.07 4.82
CA ASP A 241 -12.77 -0.69 5.07
C ASP A 241 -11.27 -0.61 5.37
N TYR A 242 -10.65 -1.77 5.64
CA TYR A 242 -9.23 -1.90 5.99
C TYR A 242 -8.32 -2.19 4.78
N ASP A 243 -8.83 -2.07 3.54
CA ASP A 243 -8.14 -2.49 2.30
C ASP A 243 -6.68 -1.98 2.20
N LYS A 244 -6.53 -0.66 2.19
CA LYS A 244 -5.26 0.04 2.00
C LYS A 244 -4.38 -0.11 3.23
N THR A 245 -4.95 0.02 4.42
CA THR A 245 -4.21 0.02 5.69
C THR A 245 -3.62 -1.36 6.00
N VAL A 246 -4.37 -2.44 5.77
CA VAL A 246 -3.85 -3.80 5.95
C VAL A 246 -2.80 -4.15 4.90
N ARG A 247 -3.04 -3.80 3.64
CA ARG A 247 -2.04 -3.99 2.56
C ARG A 247 -0.74 -3.27 2.89
N ASP A 248 -0.82 -2.00 3.28
CA ASP A 248 0.35 -1.19 3.63
C ASP A 248 1.05 -1.75 4.87
N GLY A 249 0.30 -2.27 5.85
CA GLY A 249 0.88 -2.95 7.01
C GLY A 249 1.65 -4.22 6.67
N ILE A 250 1.13 -5.04 5.74
CA ILE A 250 1.84 -6.20 5.22
C ILE A 250 3.06 -5.78 4.41
N ALA A 251 2.98 -4.70 3.62
CA ALA A 251 4.12 -4.19 2.84
C ALA A 251 5.29 -3.78 3.75
N ILE A 252 5.00 -3.07 4.87
CA ILE A 252 6.02 -2.71 5.86
C ILE A 252 6.60 -3.98 6.51
N ALA A 253 5.75 -4.92 6.93
CA ALA A 253 6.18 -6.17 7.56
C ALA A 253 7.07 -6.99 6.61
N HIS A 254 6.67 -7.10 5.35
CA HIS A 254 7.42 -7.79 4.31
C HIS A 254 8.79 -7.15 4.07
N GLN A 255 8.86 -5.83 3.89
CA GLN A 255 10.13 -5.13 3.74
C GLN A 255 11.06 -5.40 4.91
N MET A 256 10.58 -5.31 6.15
CA MET A 256 11.41 -5.58 7.33
C MET A 256 11.85 -7.05 7.41
N ALA A 257 10.97 -7.99 7.06
CA ALA A 257 11.29 -9.44 7.02
C ALA A 257 12.44 -9.77 6.06
N ILE A 258 12.62 -8.98 5.01
CA ILE A 258 13.69 -9.15 4.01
C ILE A 258 14.94 -8.35 4.38
N ARG A 259 14.79 -7.10 4.86
CA ARG A 259 15.93 -6.25 5.22
C ARG A 259 16.66 -6.73 6.48
N TRP A 260 15.96 -7.36 7.42
CA TRP A 260 16.56 -7.93 8.62
C TRP A 260 17.67 -8.96 8.33
N PRO A 261 17.45 -10.03 7.54
CA PRO A 261 18.49 -11.01 7.22
C PRO A 261 19.63 -10.46 6.36
N LEU A 262 19.42 -9.33 5.66
CA LEU A 262 20.45 -8.63 4.90
C LEU A 262 21.30 -7.68 5.76
N SER A 263 20.90 -7.44 7.01
CA SER A 263 21.61 -6.53 7.91
C SER A 263 22.94 -7.11 8.40
N GLN A 264 23.84 -6.24 8.84
CA GLN A 264 25.06 -6.63 9.54
C GLN A 264 24.82 -7.02 11.01
N HIS A 265 23.60 -6.83 11.52
CA HIS A 265 23.26 -6.98 12.93
C HIS A 265 22.63 -8.35 13.26
N ILE A 266 22.25 -9.12 12.23
CA ILE A 266 21.70 -10.46 12.39
C ILE A 266 22.80 -11.51 12.58
N ASN A 267 22.48 -12.54 13.37
CA ASN A 267 23.21 -13.79 13.44
C ASN A 267 22.22 -14.93 13.72
N GLN A 268 22.70 -16.18 13.84
CA GLN A 268 21.85 -17.35 14.06
C GLN A 268 21.03 -17.32 15.36
N ARG A 269 21.38 -16.45 16.32
CA ARG A 269 20.71 -16.34 17.63
C ARG A 269 19.73 -15.17 17.70
N LYS A 270 19.72 -14.28 16.71
CA LYS A 270 18.83 -13.11 16.67
C LYS A 270 17.79 -13.27 15.58
N TYR A 271 16.53 -13.09 15.93
CA TYR A 271 15.41 -13.23 15.00
C TYR A 271 14.35 -12.16 15.27
N ILE A 272 13.45 -11.97 14.32
CA ILE A 272 12.36 -11.01 14.45
C ILE A 272 11.02 -11.72 14.41
N THR A 273 10.04 -11.11 15.07
CA THR A 273 8.65 -11.49 14.98
C THR A 273 7.83 -10.24 14.74
N ILE A 274 6.91 -10.32 13.79
CA ILE A 274 6.06 -9.19 13.38
C ILE A 274 4.61 -9.61 13.59
N GLY A 275 3.88 -8.85 14.39
CA GLY A 275 2.45 -9.03 14.62
C GLY A 275 1.66 -7.92 13.94
N ILE A 276 0.57 -8.26 13.25
CA ILE A 276 -0.37 -7.30 12.65
C ILE A 276 -1.75 -7.55 13.23
N ALA A 277 -2.39 -6.50 13.74
CA ALA A 277 -3.75 -6.53 14.23
C ALA A 277 -4.55 -5.35 13.68
N SER A 278 -5.80 -5.60 13.31
CA SER A 278 -6.75 -4.62 12.79
C SER A 278 -7.89 -4.44 13.78
N GLY A 279 -8.44 -3.23 13.88
CA GLY A 279 -9.57 -2.92 14.75
C GLY A 279 -9.40 -1.60 15.48
N GLU A 280 -10.05 -1.48 16.63
CA GLU A 280 -9.97 -0.32 17.51
C GLU A 280 -8.62 -0.31 18.25
N PHE A 281 -7.82 0.75 18.10
CA PHE A 281 -6.46 0.83 18.65
C PHE A 281 -6.37 0.58 20.16
N SER A 282 -7.43 0.91 20.90
CA SER A 282 -7.53 0.69 22.35
C SER A 282 -7.47 -0.81 22.74
N LYS A 283 -7.90 -1.70 21.83
CA LYS A 283 -8.01 -3.15 22.06
C LYS A 283 -6.83 -3.95 21.49
N LEU A 284 -6.07 -3.40 20.53
CA LEU A 284 -5.06 -4.16 19.78
C LEU A 284 -3.85 -4.62 20.62
N ASN A 285 -3.52 -3.90 21.70
CA ASN A 285 -2.32 -4.18 22.49
C ASN A 285 -2.31 -5.58 23.13
N ILE A 286 -3.46 -6.04 23.63
CA ILE A 286 -3.59 -7.35 24.28
C ILE A 286 -3.37 -8.46 23.23
N HIS A 287 -4.00 -8.31 22.07
CA HIS A 287 -3.87 -9.25 20.96
C HIS A 287 -2.43 -9.32 20.43
N LEU A 288 -1.78 -8.17 20.23
CA LEU A 288 -0.42 -8.10 19.69
C LEU A 288 0.62 -8.69 20.63
N LYS A 289 0.55 -8.43 21.94
CA LYS A 289 1.45 -9.06 22.92
C LYS A 289 1.38 -10.59 22.86
N SER A 290 0.15 -11.13 22.84
CA SER A 290 -0.04 -12.57 22.74
C SER A 290 0.49 -13.13 21.40
N LEU A 291 0.28 -12.40 20.31
CA LEU A 291 0.72 -12.79 18.97
C LEU A 291 2.25 -12.84 18.85
N LEU A 292 2.96 -11.85 19.43
CA LEU A 292 4.42 -11.76 19.41
C LEU A 292 5.10 -12.87 20.23
N HIS A 293 4.59 -13.18 21.42
CA HIS A 293 5.24 -14.12 22.34
C HIS A 293 4.77 -15.57 22.19
N THR A 294 3.80 -15.85 21.32
CA THR A 294 3.37 -17.23 21.06
C THR A 294 4.49 -18.02 20.38
N SER A 295 4.79 -19.21 20.92
CA SER A 295 5.68 -20.19 20.27
C SER A 295 5.01 -20.74 19.01
N LEU A 296 5.58 -20.42 17.87
CA LEU A 296 5.18 -20.85 16.52
C LEU A 296 6.42 -21.39 15.79
N PRO A 297 6.26 -22.10 14.65
CA PRO A 297 7.36 -22.50 13.80
C PRO A 297 8.32 -21.34 13.45
N GLU A 298 9.60 -21.64 13.21
CA GLU A 298 10.64 -20.61 13.00
C GLU A 298 10.39 -19.71 11.77
N ASP A 299 9.64 -20.20 10.77
CA ASP A 299 9.26 -19.47 9.56
C ASP A 299 8.03 -18.56 9.74
N ALA A 300 7.35 -18.62 10.90
CA ALA A 300 6.20 -17.78 11.25
C ALA A 300 6.63 -16.35 11.65
N ILE A 301 7.30 -15.64 10.74
CA ILE A 301 7.85 -14.29 10.95
C ILE A 301 6.75 -13.25 11.01
N ILE A 302 5.82 -13.25 10.04
CA ILE A 302 4.70 -12.30 9.96
C ILE A 302 3.42 -13.01 10.41
N ARG A 303 2.87 -12.55 11.52
CA ARG A 303 1.73 -13.13 12.23
C ARG A 303 0.57 -12.15 12.22
N VAL A 304 -0.65 -12.67 12.14
CA VAL A 304 -1.85 -11.85 12.09
C VAL A 304 -2.95 -12.43 12.99
N THR A 305 -3.84 -11.57 13.47
CA THR A 305 -5.08 -12.00 14.15
C THR A 305 -6.11 -12.51 13.14
N GLU A 306 -7.13 -13.23 13.62
CA GLU A 306 -8.25 -13.70 12.79
C GLU A 306 -8.95 -12.54 12.05
N PHE A 307 -9.24 -11.43 12.75
CA PHE A 307 -9.91 -10.29 12.12
C PHE A 307 -9.04 -9.65 11.04
N THR A 308 -7.73 -9.51 11.25
CA THR A 308 -6.81 -9.06 10.21
C THR A 308 -6.80 -10.00 9.01
N ARG A 309 -6.80 -11.33 9.24
CA ARG A 309 -6.93 -12.31 8.15
C ARG A 309 -8.22 -12.10 7.35
N LEU A 310 -9.34 -11.85 8.02
CA LEU A 310 -10.61 -11.57 7.36
C LEU A 310 -10.53 -10.30 6.49
N CYS A 311 -9.92 -9.23 6.99
CA CYS A 311 -9.64 -8.03 6.18
C CYS A 311 -8.77 -8.35 4.94
N ILE A 312 -7.75 -9.20 5.10
CA ILE A 312 -6.86 -9.60 3.98
C ILE A 312 -7.65 -10.33 2.89
N VAL A 313 -8.37 -11.39 3.28
CA VAL A 313 -9.10 -12.25 2.34
C VAL A 313 -10.24 -11.48 1.65
N THR A 314 -10.97 -10.65 2.39
CA THR A 314 -12.12 -9.89 1.87
C THR A 314 -11.70 -8.83 0.86
N ASN A 315 -10.52 -8.24 1.04
CA ASN A 315 -9.97 -7.22 0.13
C ASN A 315 -9.07 -7.81 -0.97
N GLU A 316 -9.08 -9.14 -1.15
CA GLU A 316 -8.28 -9.85 -2.15
C GLU A 316 -6.78 -9.54 -2.08
N ILE A 317 -6.25 -9.27 -0.88
CA ILE A 317 -4.83 -9.04 -0.68
C ILE A 317 -4.09 -10.39 -0.79
N ARG A 318 -3.27 -10.53 -1.84
CA ARG A 318 -2.68 -11.82 -2.24
C ARG A 318 -1.48 -12.24 -1.38
N VAL A 319 -1.79 -12.99 -0.33
CA VAL A 319 -0.84 -13.69 0.55
C VAL A 319 -1.37 -15.09 0.86
N ASN A 320 -0.47 -16.05 1.11
CA ASN A 320 -0.82 -17.41 1.51
C ASN A 320 -0.61 -17.59 3.01
N PHE A 321 -1.58 -18.18 3.67
CA PHE A 321 -1.55 -18.40 5.10
C PHE A 321 -1.06 -19.79 5.47
N CYS A 322 -0.81 -19.99 6.76
CA CYS A 322 -0.66 -21.33 7.30
C CYS A 322 -1.96 -22.13 7.19
N SER A 323 -1.84 -23.41 6.83
CA SER A 323 -2.99 -24.32 6.72
C SER A 323 -3.53 -24.75 8.09
N ASN A 324 -2.69 -24.72 9.14
CA ASN A 324 -3.04 -25.12 10.51
C ASN A 324 -2.74 -23.95 11.47
N PRO A 325 -3.69 -23.03 11.70
CA PRO A 325 -3.51 -21.93 12.64
C PRO A 325 -3.50 -22.41 14.09
N VAL A 326 -3.01 -21.56 15.00
CA VAL A 326 -2.91 -21.89 16.44
C VAL A 326 -3.95 -21.09 17.22
N ARG A 327 -4.77 -21.78 18.01
CA ARG A 327 -5.76 -21.15 18.90
C ARG A 327 -5.21 -21.03 20.32
N LYS A 328 -5.26 -19.84 20.92
CA LYS A 328 -4.81 -19.61 22.30
C LYS A 328 -5.76 -18.72 23.07
N SER A 329 -5.83 -18.94 24.38
CA SER A 329 -6.50 -18.03 25.32
C SER A 329 -5.60 -16.82 25.58
N ILE A 330 -6.16 -15.62 25.50
CA ILE A 330 -5.50 -14.38 25.96
C ILE A 330 -5.89 -14.08 27.41
N ALA A 331 -5.25 -13.06 28.02
CA ALA A 331 -5.36 -12.73 29.45
C ALA A 331 -6.81 -12.55 29.94
N ASP A 332 -7.75 -12.18 29.06
CA ASP A 332 -9.16 -11.96 29.39
C ASP A 332 -10.04 -13.21 29.20
N GLY A 333 -9.44 -14.38 28.96
CA GLY A 333 -10.16 -15.64 28.73
C GLY A 333 -10.68 -15.83 27.30
N GLU A 334 -10.66 -14.79 26.47
CA GLU A 334 -11.01 -14.87 25.04
C GLU A 334 -10.07 -15.82 24.29
N MET A 335 -10.62 -16.65 23.40
CA MET A 335 -9.86 -17.56 22.55
C MET A 335 -9.63 -16.94 21.18
N ILE A 336 -8.37 -16.67 20.84
CA ILE A 336 -7.98 -16.07 19.58
C ILE A 336 -7.25 -17.08 18.71
N THR A 337 -7.55 -17.06 17.42
CA THR A 337 -6.83 -17.83 16.40
C THR A 337 -5.74 -16.96 15.79
N PHE A 338 -4.51 -17.47 15.83
CA PHE A 338 -3.34 -16.83 15.24
C PHE A 338 -2.98 -17.51 13.92
N TRP A 339 -2.83 -16.68 12.91
CA TRP A 339 -2.38 -17.07 11.58
C TRP A 339 -1.01 -16.47 11.32
N TRP A 340 -0.26 -17.05 10.38
CA TRP A 340 0.95 -16.44 9.86
C TRP A 340 1.01 -16.56 8.34
N ILE A 341 1.67 -15.58 7.74
CA ILE A 341 1.88 -15.52 6.29
C ILE A 341 3.06 -16.43 5.95
N LYS A 342 2.80 -17.46 5.15
CA LYS A 342 3.83 -18.38 4.64
C LYS A 342 4.54 -17.82 3.41
N SER A 343 3.80 -17.12 2.55
CA SER A 343 4.35 -16.53 1.35
C SER A 343 3.49 -15.38 0.85
N LEU A 344 4.11 -14.49 0.08
CA LEU A 344 3.45 -13.39 -0.61
C LEU A 344 3.54 -13.63 -2.12
N TRP A 345 2.54 -13.21 -2.90
CA TRP A 345 2.57 -13.29 -4.36
C TRP A 345 3.45 -12.19 -4.96
N CYS A 346 4.75 -12.26 -4.67
CA CYS A 346 5.69 -11.19 -4.91
C CYS A 346 5.91 -10.86 -6.38
N THR A 347 5.68 -11.81 -7.28
CA THR A 347 5.88 -11.62 -8.73
C THR A 347 4.81 -10.76 -9.39
N ILE A 348 3.72 -10.46 -8.68
CA ILE A 348 2.56 -9.74 -9.24
C ILE A 348 2.11 -8.60 -8.32
N TYR A 349 2.08 -8.82 -6.99
CA TYR A 349 1.38 -7.90 -6.06
C TYR A 349 2.31 -7.05 -5.21
N TRP A 350 3.49 -7.53 -4.84
CA TRP A 350 4.33 -6.88 -3.83
C TRP A 350 5.59 -6.28 -4.45
N ASP A 351 5.82 -5.00 -4.19
CA ASP A 351 6.93 -4.26 -4.80
C ASP A 351 8.32 -4.76 -4.39
N PHE A 352 9.32 -4.31 -5.12
CA PHE A 352 10.72 -4.60 -4.82
C PHE A 352 11.15 -4.01 -3.49
N ILE A 353 12.08 -4.69 -2.82
CA ILE A 353 12.78 -4.13 -1.67
C ILE A 353 13.93 -3.25 -2.20
N PRO A 354 13.87 -1.91 -2.05
CA PRO A 354 14.81 -0.98 -2.70
C PRO A 354 16.29 -1.32 -2.51
N ILE A 355 16.68 -1.77 -1.31
CA ILE A 355 18.07 -2.12 -1.03
C ILE A 355 18.59 -3.22 -1.97
N LEU A 356 17.74 -4.18 -2.34
CA LEU A 356 18.09 -5.28 -3.23
C LEU A 356 18.27 -4.86 -4.69
N LEU A 357 17.82 -3.67 -5.09
CA LEU A 357 18.00 -3.14 -6.44
C LEU A 357 19.41 -2.59 -6.67
N THR A 358 20.19 -2.39 -5.59
CA THR A 358 21.54 -1.80 -5.66
C THR A 358 22.59 -2.79 -6.12
N GLU A 359 23.65 -2.29 -6.77
CA GLU A 359 24.81 -3.08 -7.22
C GLU A 359 25.47 -3.89 -6.09
N LYS A 360 25.50 -3.32 -4.88
CA LYS A 360 26.04 -3.99 -3.69
C LYS A 360 25.26 -5.27 -3.34
N MET A 361 23.96 -5.31 -3.64
CA MET A 361 23.11 -6.46 -3.34
C MET A 361 23.03 -7.43 -4.51
N LEU A 362 22.79 -6.95 -5.72
CA LEU A 362 22.59 -7.76 -6.93
C LEU A 362 23.17 -7.06 -8.16
N PRO A 363 23.65 -7.81 -9.16
CA PRO A 363 24.32 -7.24 -10.32
C PRO A 363 23.40 -6.31 -11.11
N THR A 364 23.93 -5.14 -11.46
CA THR A 364 23.31 -4.09 -12.29
C THR A 364 24.13 -3.83 -13.54
N THR A 365 25.24 -4.52 -13.77
CA THR A 365 26.04 -4.43 -15.01
C THR A 365 26.28 -5.81 -15.62
N ARG A 366 26.70 -5.83 -16.88
CA ARG A 366 27.03 -7.09 -17.57
C ARG A 366 28.22 -7.80 -16.93
N GLU A 367 29.25 -7.05 -16.51
CA GLU A 367 30.45 -7.59 -15.88
C GLU A 367 30.14 -8.20 -14.51
N SER A 368 29.39 -7.47 -13.67
CA SER A 368 28.95 -7.96 -12.35
C SER A 368 28.05 -9.18 -12.49
N PHE A 369 27.16 -9.20 -13.49
CA PHE A 369 26.33 -10.37 -13.80
C PHE A 369 27.18 -11.61 -14.10
N ILE A 370 28.24 -11.47 -14.90
CA ILE A 370 29.12 -12.61 -15.23
C ILE A 370 29.82 -13.13 -13.98
N MET A 371 30.34 -12.25 -13.12
CA MET A 371 30.98 -12.62 -11.85
C MET A 371 29.98 -13.30 -10.89
N PHE A 372 28.79 -12.71 -10.74
CA PHE A 372 27.72 -13.26 -9.91
C PHE A 372 27.30 -14.65 -10.38
N LYS A 373 27.08 -14.82 -11.70
CA LYS A 373 26.72 -16.12 -12.29
C LYS A 373 27.82 -17.16 -12.05
N LYS A 374 29.09 -16.80 -12.24
CA LYS A 374 30.22 -17.69 -11.97
C LYS A 374 30.25 -18.13 -10.50
N SER A 375 30.13 -17.18 -9.58
CA SER A 375 30.11 -17.45 -8.12
C SER A 375 28.94 -18.34 -7.68
N LEU A 376 27.79 -18.21 -8.35
CA LEU A 376 26.61 -19.05 -8.11
C LEU A 376 26.81 -20.48 -8.64
N CYS A 377 27.45 -20.63 -9.81
CA CYS A 377 27.65 -21.93 -10.47
C CYS A 377 28.89 -22.70 -9.97
N ILE A 378 29.93 -22.01 -9.54
CA ILE A 378 31.26 -22.57 -9.25
C ILE A 378 31.57 -22.32 -7.77
N PRO A 379 31.46 -23.35 -6.91
CA PRO A 379 31.67 -23.21 -5.46
C PRO A 379 33.00 -22.56 -5.08
N ASP A 380 34.08 -22.87 -5.81
CA ASP A 380 35.43 -22.37 -5.54
C ASP A 380 35.58 -20.86 -5.79
N GLN A 381 34.67 -20.25 -6.56
CA GLN A 381 34.67 -18.82 -6.87
C GLN A 381 33.73 -18.01 -5.98
N ARG A 382 33.19 -18.61 -4.90
CA ARG A 382 32.27 -17.92 -3.98
C ARG A 382 32.94 -16.80 -3.18
N GLU A 383 34.22 -16.92 -2.89
CA GLU A 383 34.97 -15.91 -2.13
C GLU A 383 35.23 -14.63 -2.94
N GLU A 384 35.17 -14.71 -4.27
CA GLU A 384 35.30 -13.57 -5.18
C GLU A 384 34.01 -12.75 -5.29
N ASN A 385 32.90 -13.22 -4.71
CA ASN A 385 31.61 -12.56 -4.81
C ASN A 385 31.49 -11.35 -3.87
N ILE A 386 31.26 -10.19 -4.48
CA ILE A 386 31.04 -8.92 -3.78
C ILE A 386 29.58 -8.69 -3.33
N HIS A 387 28.64 -9.49 -3.84
CA HIS A 387 27.21 -9.24 -3.68
C HIS A 387 26.65 -9.86 -2.39
N ILE A 388 26.03 -9.04 -1.53
CA ILE A 388 25.51 -9.47 -0.22
C ILE A 388 24.36 -10.48 -0.36
N ALA A 389 23.51 -10.37 -1.38
CA ALA A 389 22.34 -11.23 -1.53
C ALA A 389 22.72 -12.71 -1.67
N LEU A 390 23.79 -13.03 -2.42
CA LEU A 390 24.28 -14.39 -2.57
C LEU A 390 24.78 -14.97 -1.24
N SER A 391 25.53 -14.16 -0.48
CA SER A 391 25.98 -14.54 0.87
C SER A 391 24.80 -14.80 1.81
N ALA A 392 23.72 -14.01 1.70
CA ALA A 392 22.53 -14.16 2.51
C ALA A 392 21.74 -15.44 2.17
N ILE A 393 21.64 -15.82 0.88
CA ILE A 393 21.05 -17.09 0.45
C ILE A 393 21.79 -18.28 1.10
N HIS A 394 23.12 -18.25 1.10
CA HIS A 394 23.91 -19.32 1.72
C HIS A 394 23.83 -19.34 3.25
N ARG A 395 23.70 -18.17 3.89
CA ARG A 395 23.56 -18.06 5.35
C ARG A 395 22.17 -18.48 5.85
N TYR A 396 21.14 -18.24 5.04
CA TYR A 396 19.73 -18.47 5.41
C TYR A 396 18.97 -19.25 4.32
N PRO A 397 19.40 -20.48 3.96
CA PRO A 397 18.79 -21.27 2.89
C PRO A 397 17.32 -21.65 3.14
N GLN A 398 16.87 -21.61 4.40
CA GLN A 398 15.48 -21.85 4.81
C GLN A 398 14.58 -20.61 4.72
N ASN A 399 15.14 -19.40 4.56
CA ASN A 399 14.35 -18.17 4.50
C ASN A 399 13.72 -18.00 3.11
N THR A 400 12.51 -18.54 2.99
CA THR A 400 11.81 -18.60 1.70
C THR A 400 11.44 -17.22 1.17
N LEU A 401 10.99 -16.30 2.03
CA LEU A 401 10.65 -14.93 1.63
C LEU A 401 11.86 -14.22 1.01
N LEU A 402 13.03 -14.30 1.65
CA LEU A 402 14.26 -13.70 1.16
C LEU A 402 14.68 -14.25 -0.22
N ILE A 403 14.68 -15.57 -0.36
CA ILE A 403 15.13 -16.23 -1.59
C ILE A 403 14.19 -15.92 -2.76
N ILE A 404 12.88 -15.90 -2.52
CA ILE A 404 11.88 -15.53 -3.54
C ILE A 404 12.08 -14.06 -3.97
N GLU A 405 12.31 -13.14 -3.04
CA GLU A 405 12.55 -11.73 -3.37
C GLU A 405 13.81 -11.51 -4.20
N ILE A 406 14.90 -12.22 -3.88
CA ILE A 406 16.13 -12.16 -4.67
C ILE A 406 15.90 -12.75 -6.07
N ALA A 407 15.23 -13.91 -6.16
CA ALA A 407 14.90 -14.54 -7.44
C ALA A 407 13.97 -13.66 -8.29
N LYS A 408 13.01 -12.97 -7.67
CA LYS A 408 12.11 -12.01 -8.31
C LYS A 408 12.88 -10.92 -9.04
N ILE A 409 13.87 -10.30 -8.39
CA ILE A 409 14.67 -9.25 -9.02
C ILE A 409 15.46 -9.80 -10.20
N CYS A 410 16.07 -10.98 -10.06
CA CYS A 410 16.76 -11.63 -11.17
C CYS A 410 15.79 -11.92 -12.34
N PHE A 411 14.58 -12.38 -12.05
CA PHE A 411 13.53 -12.62 -13.04
C PHE A 411 13.14 -11.35 -13.79
N PHE A 412 12.88 -10.25 -13.08
CA PHE A 412 12.54 -8.96 -13.70
C PHE A 412 13.71 -8.28 -14.42
N ARG A 413 14.96 -8.64 -14.11
CA ARG A 413 16.17 -8.27 -14.88
C ARG A 413 16.45 -9.19 -16.07
N LYS A 414 15.52 -10.13 -16.36
CA LYS A 414 15.63 -11.16 -17.40
C LYS A 414 16.84 -12.10 -17.22
N MET A 415 17.37 -12.21 -16.00
CA MET A 415 18.42 -13.16 -15.62
C MET A 415 17.80 -14.53 -15.31
N PHE A 416 17.00 -15.07 -16.22
CA PHE A 416 16.10 -16.20 -15.99
C PHE A 416 16.80 -17.47 -15.47
N HIS A 417 17.94 -17.85 -16.05
CA HIS A 417 18.70 -19.00 -15.56
C HIS A 417 19.21 -18.81 -14.13
N VAL A 418 19.66 -17.61 -13.78
CA VAL A 418 20.12 -17.28 -12.42
C VAL A 418 18.94 -17.32 -11.45
N ALA A 419 17.79 -16.74 -11.82
CA ALA A 419 16.57 -16.82 -11.02
C ALA A 419 16.15 -18.28 -10.76
N ASN A 420 16.24 -19.16 -11.78
CA ASN A 420 15.93 -20.58 -11.63
C ASN A 420 16.90 -21.30 -10.68
N MET A 421 18.19 -21.00 -10.76
CA MET A 421 19.18 -21.59 -9.84
C MET A 421 18.92 -21.19 -8.40
N ILE A 422 18.61 -19.91 -8.16
CA ILE A 422 18.30 -19.39 -6.82
C ILE A 422 17.04 -20.05 -6.29
N ILE A 423 15.95 -20.09 -7.06
CA ILE A 423 14.69 -20.68 -6.60
C ILE A 423 14.79 -22.18 -6.35
N THR A 424 15.67 -22.88 -7.07
CA THR A 424 15.87 -24.33 -6.91
C THR A 424 16.40 -24.68 -5.51
N THR A 425 17.10 -23.77 -4.84
CA THR A 425 17.56 -23.98 -3.45
C THR A 425 16.40 -24.21 -2.48
N LEU A 426 15.21 -23.67 -2.76
CA LEU A 426 14.03 -23.82 -1.92
C LEU A 426 13.39 -25.20 -2.02
N PHE A 427 13.51 -25.88 -3.16
CA PHE A 427 12.79 -27.14 -3.36
C PHE A 427 13.39 -28.30 -2.58
N ALA A 428 14.61 -28.16 -2.07
CA ALA A 428 15.19 -29.11 -1.14
C ALA A 428 14.49 -29.09 0.23
N SER A 429 14.08 -27.91 0.73
CA SER A 429 13.41 -27.77 2.03
C SER A 429 11.89 -27.70 1.92
N ASN A 430 11.37 -27.11 0.85
CA ASN A 430 9.95 -26.88 0.62
C ASN A 430 9.55 -27.17 -0.84
N PRO A 431 9.50 -28.45 -1.24
CA PRO A 431 9.22 -28.84 -2.62
C PRO A 431 7.81 -28.47 -3.09
N LYS A 432 6.87 -28.20 -2.18
CA LYS A 432 5.48 -27.84 -2.49
C LYS A 432 5.21 -26.34 -2.36
N HIS A 433 6.25 -25.51 -2.26
CA HIS A 433 6.08 -24.07 -2.12
C HIS A 433 5.47 -23.46 -3.39
N ILE A 434 4.21 -23.04 -3.32
CA ILE A 434 3.43 -22.67 -4.50
C ILE A 434 3.99 -21.46 -5.26
N VAL A 435 4.33 -20.37 -4.57
CA VAL A 435 4.85 -19.15 -5.23
C VAL A 435 6.20 -19.41 -5.92
N ALA A 436 7.10 -20.13 -5.27
CA ALA A 436 8.38 -20.53 -5.84
C ALA A 436 8.20 -21.42 -7.09
N ARG A 437 7.28 -22.38 -7.05
CA ARG A 437 6.93 -23.22 -8.21
C ARG A 437 6.33 -22.40 -9.35
N SER A 438 5.40 -21.50 -9.05
CA SER A 438 4.82 -20.59 -10.05
C SER A 438 5.87 -19.67 -10.67
N LEU A 439 6.81 -19.12 -9.88
CA LEU A 439 7.91 -18.34 -10.42
C LEU A 439 8.80 -19.18 -11.34
N ARG A 440 9.12 -20.44 -10.98
CA ARG A 440 9.88 -21.34 -11.85
C ARG A 440 9.13 -21.67 -13.15
N MET A 441 7.83 -21.90 -13.07
CA MET A 441 6.97 -22.08 -14.24
C MET A 441 7.06 -20.87 -15.19
N GLN A 442 6.98 -19.65 -14.65
CA GLN A 442 7.10 -18.41 -15.42
C GLN A 442 8.51 -18.17 -15.98
N ILE A 443 9.55 -18.55 -15.25
CA ILE A 443 10.93 -18.53 -15.75
C ILE A 443 11.05 -19.42 -16.99
N PHE A 444 10.51 -20.64 -16.96
CA PHE A 444 10.54 -21.52 -18.13
C PHE A 444 9.67 -21.00 -19.27
N LEU A 445 8.52 -20.39 -19.00
CA LEU A 445 7.71 -19.74 -20.04
C LEU A 445 8.52 -18.64 -20.75
N ASN A 446 9.14 -17.75 -19.98
CA ASN A 446 9.94 -16.65 -20.53
C ASN A 446 11.14 -17.16 -21.33
N LEU A 447 11.85 -18.17 -20.81
CA LEU A 447 12.93 -18.83 -21.55
C LEU A 447 12.43 -19.44 -22.86
N ALA A 448 11.26 -20.07 -22.88
CA ALA A 448 10.67 -20.64 -24.10
C ALA A 448 10.34 -19.57 -25.15
N LEU A 449 9.76 -18.45 -24.72
CA LEU A 449 9.38 -17.33 -25.60
C LEU A 449 10.59 -16.58 -26.18
N GLU A 450 11.73 -16.58 -25.47
CA GLU A 450 12.97 -15.97 -25.96
C GLU A 450 13.74 -16.82 -26.97
N GLN A 451 13.47 -18.12 -27.07
CA GLN A 451 14.23 -18.97 -27.99
C GLN A 451 13.93 -18.64 -29.46
N GLU A 452 14.99 -18.59 -30.27
CA GLU A 452 14.87 -18.56 -31.72
C GLU A 452 14.46 -19.94 -32.26
N HIS A 453 15.12 -21.00 -31.80
CA HIS A 453 14.87 -22.36 -32.25
C HIS A 453 13.66 -23.00 -31.54
N LEU A 454 12.69 -23.49 -32.34
CA LEU A 454 11.50 -24.16 -31.83
C LEU A 454 11.83 -25.41 -31.00
N SER A 455 12.83 -26.19 -31.39
CA SER A 455 13.24 -27.41 -30.67
C SER A 455 13.60 -27.12 -29.21
N VAL A 456 14.28 -26.01 -28.94
CA VAL A 456 14.65 -25.56 -27.59
C VAL A 456 13.43 -24.96 -26.89
N ALA A 457 12.64 -24.13 -27.59
CA ALA A 457 11.42 -23.56 -27.03
C ALA A 457 10.47 -24.64 -26.49
N LYS A 458 10.30 -25.74 -27.24
CA LYS A 458 9.46 -26.89 -26.86
C LYS A 458 9.88 -27.51 -25.52
N ILE A 459 11.17 -27.68 -25.30
CA ILE A 459 11.70 -28.23 -24.05
C ILE A 459 11.30 -27.31 -22.89
N PHE A 460 11.52 -26.00 -23.02
CA PHE A 460 11.15 -25.06 -21.96
C PHE A 460 9.63 -24.95 -21.75
N PHE A 461 8.82 -24.97 -22.80
CA PHE A 461 7.36 -25.06 -22.66
C PHE A 461 6.94 -26.32 -21.91
N GLN A 462 7.53 -27.48 -22.23
CA GLN A 462 7.24 -28.73 -21.54
C GLN A 462 7.63 -28.65 -20.06
N HIS A 463 8.78 -28.06 -19.73
CA HIS A 463 9.16 -27.82 -18.34
C HIS A 463 8.18 -26.89 -17.61
N SER A 464 7.75 -25.81 -18.25
CA SER A 464 6.74 -24.89 -17.70
C SER A 464 5.41 -25.61 -17.46
N ILE A 465 4.94 -26.41 -18.42
CA ILE A 465 3.72 -27.23 -18.29
C ILE A 465 3.86 -28.24 -17.14
N ASN A 466 5.00 -28.90 -17.02
CA ASN A 466 5.25 -29.87 -15.96
C ASN A 466 5.23 -29.23 -14.57
N GLU A 467 5.74 -27.99 -14.42
CA GLU A 467 5.58 -27.25 -13.16
C GLU A 467 4.12 -26.94 -12.86
N GLY A 468 3.36 -26.48 -13.87
CA GLY A 468 1.92 -26.21 -13.71
C GLY A 468 1.14 -27.46 -13.31
N LEU A 469 1.38 -28.60 -13.96
CA LEU A 469 0.78 -29.88 -13.60
C LEU A 469 1.16 -30.28 -12.17
N TYR A 470 2.45 -30.21 -11.83
CA TYR A 470 2.92 -30.53 -10.49
C TYR A 470 2.22 -29.68 -9.42
N ILE A 471 2.07 -28.37 -9.65
CA ILE A 471 1.35 -27.48 -8.72
C ILE A 471 -0.10 -27.96 -8.54
N THR A 472 -0.79 -28.23 -9.65
CA THR A 472 -2.23 -28.60 -9.61
C THR A 472 -2.50 -29.98 -9.01
N GLU A 473 -1.51 -30.87 -9.04
CA GLU A 473 -1.62 -32.25 -8.54
C GLU A 473 -1.10 -32.40 -7.11
N ASN A 474 -0.12 -31.58 -6.69
CA ASN A 474 0.67 -31.85 -5.48
C ASN A 474 0.71 -30.71 -4.45
N CYS A 475 0.33 -29.48 -4.82
CA CYS A 475 0.37 -28.31 -3.94
C CYS A 475 -1.02 -27.96 -3.39
N ASN A 476 -1.07 -27.27 -2.25
CA ASN A 476 -2.31 -26.68 -1.73
C ASN A 476 -2.55 -25.34 -2.43
N ILE A 477 -3.58 -25.25 -3.26
CA ILE A 477 -3.98 -24.03 -3.95
C ILE A 477 -5.05 -23.33 -3.12
N GLU A 478 -4.77 -22.09 -2.70
CA GLU A 478 -5.65 -21.30 -1.83
C GLU A 478 -6.26 -20.08 -2.54
N ASP A 479 -5.83 -19.78 -3.78
CA ASP A 479 -6.30 -18.64 -4.57
C ASP A 479 -6.21 -18.90 -6.09
N GLU A 480 -6.60 -17.90 -6.89
CA GLU A 480 -6.68 -18.01 -8.35
C GLU A 480 -5.31 -17.95 -9.08
N GLU A 481 -4.26 -17.42 -8.44
CA GLU A 481 -3.03 -17.03 -9.14
C GLU A 481 -2.31 -18.21 -9.82
N PRO A 482 -2.15 -19.40 -9.19
CA PRO A 482 -1.52 -20.54 -9.85
C PRO A 482 -2.24 -20.96 -11.13
N TRP A 483 -3.58 -20.87 -11.14
CA TRP A 483 -4.39 -21.21 -12.30
C TRP A 483 -4.27 -20.17 -13.41
N CYS A 484 -4.26 -18.88 -13.06
CA CYS A 484 -3.99 -17.79 -14.00
C CYS A 484 -2.62 -17.97 -14.65
N GLU A 485 -1.56 -18.11 -13.85
CA GLU A 485 -0.20 -18.27 -14.34
C GLU A 485 -0.06 -19.52 -15.22
N PHE A 486 -0.72 -20.64 -14.87
CA PHE A 486 -0.68 -21.85 -15.69
C PHE A 486 -1.47 -21.71 -17.00
N GLY A 487 -2.61 -21.02 -16.97
CA GLY A 487 -3.36 -20.68 -18.19
C GLY A 487 -2.51 -19.85 -19.15
N LEU A 488 -1.71 -18.92 -18.63
CA LEU A 488 -0.80 -18.10 -19.42
C LEU A 488 0.32 -18.89 -20.09
N VAL A 489 0.75 -20.03 -19.53
CA VAL A 489 1.68 -20.95 -20.20
C VAL A 489 1.07 -21.52 -21.49
N TYR A 490 -0.17 -22.01 -21.41
CA TYR A 490 -0.86 -22.55 -22.59
C TYR A 490 -1.21 -21.46 -23.61
N LEU A 491 -1.60 -20.27 -23.13
CA LEU A 491 -1.83 -19.12 -24.01
C LEU A 491 -0.55 -18.72 -24.74
N GLY A 492 0.57 -18.64 -24.01
CA GLY A 492 1.88 -18.32 -24.58
C GLY A 492 2.34 -19.34 -25.61
N LEU A 493 2.09 -20.63 -25.37
CA LEU A 493 2.36 -21.68 -26.34
C LEU A 493 1.49 -21.54 -27.59
N ALA A 494 0.18 -21.29 -27.44
CA ALA A 494 -0.72 -21.08 -28.57
C ALA A 494 -0.27 -19.89 -29.43
N LEU A 495 0.05 -18.76 -28.81
CA LEU A 495 0.48 -17.57 -29.52
C LEU A 495 1.86 -17.76 -30.18
N ARG A 496 2.78 -18.52 -29.56
CA ARG A 496 4.04 -18.89 -30.22
C ARG A 496 3.82 -19.72 -31.49
N ILE A 497 2.88 -20.67 -31.46
CA ILE A 497 2.49 -21.44 -32.67
C ILE A 497 1.97 -20.50 -33.75
N LEU A 498 1.09 -19.56 -33.39
CA LEU A 498 0.53 -18.57 -34.31
C LEU A 498 1.61 -17.70 -34.95
N THR A 499 2.51 -17.11 -34.14
CA THR A 499 3.59 -16.24 -34.63
C THR A 499 4.51 -16.97 -35.60
N ILE A 500 4.92 -18.20 -35.26
CA ILE A 500 5.76 -19.03 -36.14
C ILE A 500 5.05 -19.29 -37.47
N LYS A 501 3.76 -19.66 -37.41
CA LYS A 501 2.99 -20.00 -38.60
C LYS A 501 2.80 -18.81 -39.55
N ARG A 502 2.57 -17.61 -39.00
CA ARG A 502 2.26 -16.42 -39.79
C ARG A 502 3.49 -15.66 -40.26
N LYS A 503 4.54 -15.57 -39.44
CA LYS A 503 5.79 -14.85 -39.78
C LYS A 503 6.81 -15.72 -40.54
N ASN A 504 6.52 -16.99 -40.79
CA ASN A 504 7.41 -17.95 -41.46
C ASN A 504 8.84 -17.91 -40.89
N GLU A 505 8.98 -18.04 -39.56
CA GLU A 505 10.31 -18.07 -38.94
C GLU A 505 11.17 -19.19 -39.56
N ASN A 506 12.30 -18.82 -40.17
CA ASN A 506 13.15 -19.72 -40.94
C ASN A 506 13.60 -20.94 -40.10
N GLY A 507 13.59 -22.13 -40.70
CA GLY A 507 14.11 -23.37 -40.07
C GLY A 507 13.11 -24.12 -39.18
N VAL A 508 11.81 -23.86 -39.31
CA VAL A 508 10.76 -24.55 -38.55
C VAL A 508 9.94 -25.48 -39.46
N GLU A 509 10.32 -26.75 -39.52
CA GLU A 509 9.65 -27.79 -40.31
C GLU A 509 8.80 -28.76 -39.47
N ASP A 510 8.26 -28.30 -38.34
CA ASP A 510 7.48 -29.17 -37.45
C ASP A 510 5.98 -29.00 -37.68
N THR A 511 5.48 -29.54 -38.79
CA THR A 511 4.06 -29.44 -39.19
C THR A 511 3.10 -30.13 -38.22
N ASP A 512 3.58 -31.16 -37.51
CA ASP A 512 2.80 -31.90 -36.51
C ASP A 512 2.58 -31.09 -35.23
N PHE A 513 3.46 -30.13 -34.95
CA PHE A 513 3.32 -29.22 -33.83
C PHE A 513 2.70 -27.88 -34.23
N ILE A 514 3.13 -27.29 -35.35
CA ILE A 514 2.71 -25.98 -35.84
C ILE A 514 1.49 -26.13 -36.76
N ASN A 515 0.34 -26.43 -36.15
CA ASN A 515 -0.96 -26.53 -36.84
C ASN A 515 -2.09 -25.90 -36.04
N TYR A 516 -3.22 -25.74 -36.73
CA TYR A 516 -4.40 -25.06 -36.20
C TYR A 516 -5.02 -25.85 -35.04
N GLU A 517 -5.03 -27.19 -35.11
CA GLU A 517 -5.57 -28.05 -34.07
C GLU A 517 -4.83 -27.86 -32.75
N ASN A 518 -3.49 -27.85 -32.78
CA ASN A 518 -2.67 -27.61 -31.59
C ASN A 518 -2.81 -26.18 -31.06
N PHE A 519 -2.90 -25.19 -31.96
CA PHE A 519 -3.17 -23.80 -31.59
C PHE A 519 -4.48 -23.66 -30.79
N ILE A 520 -5.60 -24.13 -31.34
CA ILE A 520 -6.92 -24.07 -30.68
C ILE A 520 -6.94 -24.93 -29.41
N LYS A 521 -6.32 -26.13 -29.44
CA LYS A 521 -6.24 -27.01 -28.26
C LYS A 521 -5.57 -26.31 -27.08
N ASN A 522 -4.47 -25.59 -27.31
CA ASN A 522 -3.79 -24.85 -26.25
C ASN A 522 -4.60 -23.63 -25.78
N LEU A 523 -5.28 -22.91 -26.67
CA LEU A 523 -6.23 -21.86 -26.24
C LEU A 523 -7.34 -22.41 -25.34
N LYS A 524 -7.92 -23.57 -25.68
CA LYS A 524 -8.95 -24.23 -24.86
C LYS A 524 -8.40 -24.72 -23.51
N LYS A 525 -7.14 -25.18 -23.47
CA LYS A 525 -6.47 -25.51 -22.19
C LYS A 525 -6.23 -24.28 -21.32
N ALA A 526 -5.80 -23.17 -21.91
CA ALA A 526 -5.65 -21.90 -21.21
C ALA A 526 -6.98 -21.46 -20.60
N ASN A 527 -8.04 -21.45 -21.42
CA ASN A 527 -9.40 -21.14 -21.02
C ASN A 527 -9.89 -21.97 -19.83
N ARG A 528 -9.67 -23.29 -19.87
CA ARG A 528 -10.01 -24.19 -18.75
C ARG A 528 -9.27 -23.85 -17.46
N CYS A 529 -8.02 -23.40 -17.54
CA CYS A 529 -7.27 -22.96 -16.36
C CYS A 529 -7.90 -21.70 -15.77
N PHE A 530 -8.23 -20.70 -16.58
CA PHE A 530 -8.89 -19.47 -16.12
C PHE A 530 -10.27 -19.76 -15.50
N GLN A 531 -11.06 -20.67 -16.10
CA GLN A 531 -12.32 -21.12 -15.51
C GLN A 531 -12.14 -21.75 -14.13
N LYS A 532 -11.09 -22.57 -13.93
CA LYS A 532 -10.78 -23.12 -12.61
C LYS A 532 -10.38 -22.03 -11.62
N GLY A 533 -9.56 -21.06 -12.04
CA GLY A 533 -9.14 -19.93 -11.21
C GLY A 533 -10.31 -19.15 -10.62
N LEU A 534 -11.39 -18.94 -11.41
CA LEU A 534 -12.60 -18.25 -10.94
C LEU A 534 -13.23 -18.88 -9.68
N THR A 535 -13.09 -20.19 -9.49
CA THR A 535 -13.72 -20.91 -8.37
C THR A 535 -13.07 -20.64 -7.01
N PHE A 536 -11.87 -20.04 -7.00
CA PHE A 536 -11.10 -19.80 -5.77
C PHE A 536 -11.33 -18.41 -5.15
N SER A 537 -11.98 -17.48 -5.86
CA SER A 537 -12.23 -16.16 -5.30
C SER A 537 -13.35 -16.21 -4.25
N PRO A 538 -13.11 -15.72 -3.01
CA PRO A 538 -14.15 -15.62 -1.98
C PRO A 538 -15.31 -14.71 -2.38
N THR A 539 -15.06 -13.75 -3.29
CA THR A 539 -16.08 -12.83 -3.81
C THR A 539 -16.90 -13.45 -4.94
N GLY A 540 -16.59 -14.70 -5.34
CA GLY A 540 -17.20 -15.40 -6.48
C GLY A 540 -16.65 -15.00 -7.84
N PHE A 541 -15.77 -13.98 -7.90
CA PHE A 541 -15.25 -13.44 -9.15
C PHE A 541 -13.74 -13.13 -9.02
N GLY A 542 -12.89 -14.02 -9.55
CA GLY A 542 -11.45 -13.76 -9.61
C GLY A 542 -11.11 -12.73 -10.68
N LEU A 543 -10.55 -11.58 -10.30
CA LEU A 543 -10.35 -10.45 -11.20
C LEU A 543 -9.39 -10.78 -12.35
N ARG A 544 -8.28 -11.48 -12.08
CA ARG A 544 -7.33 -11.89 -13.13
C ARG A 544 -7.88 -13.04 -13.97
N SER A 545 -8.53 -14.02 -13.34
CA SER A 545 -9.13 -15.14 -14.06
C SER A 545 -10.23 -14.67 -15.01
N SER A 546 -11.10 -13.74 -14.58
CA SER A 546 -12.15 -13.15 -15.40
C SER A 546 -11.57 -12.44 -16.62
N PHE A 547 -10.56 -11.58 -16.40
CA PHE A 547 -9.87 -10.87 -17.47
C PHE A 547 -9.36 -11.83 -18.55
N TRP A 548 -8.62 -12.87 -18.15
CA TRP A 548 -8.06 -13.82 -19.10
C TRP A 548 -9.08 -14.77 -19.71
N LEU A 549 -10.16 -15.08 -18.98
CA LEU A 549 -11.26 -15.87 -19.50
C LEU A 549 -11.94 -15.13 -20.66
N MET A 550 -12.22 -13.84 -20.50
CA MET A 550 -12.79 -13.00 -21.56
C MET A 550 -11.88 -12.99 -22.79
N HIS A 551 -10.59 -12.68 -22.63
CA HIS A 551 -9.65 -12.68 -23.75
C HIS A 551 -9.49 -14.04 -24.44
N SER A 552 -9.38 -15.14 -23.68
CA SER A 552 -9.25 -16.47 -24.26
C SER A 552 -10.52 -16.92 -24.99
N ASN A 553 -11.71 -16.61 -24.47
CA ASN A 553 -12.98 -16.83 -25.17
C ASN A 553 -13.04 -16.05 -26.48
N SER A 554 -12.65 -14.76 -26.46
CA SER A 554 -12.63 -13.93 -27.66
C SER A 554 -11.66 -14.46 -28.71
N LEU A 555 -10.46 -14.87 -28.32
CA LEU A 555 -9.48 -15.45 -29.25
C LEU A 555 -9.98 -16.77 -29.85
N ILE A 556 -10.55 -17.66 -29.03
CA ILE A 556 -11.13 -18.92 -29.53
C ILE A 556 -12.22 -18.63 -30.57
N ALA A 557 -13.18 -17.78 -30.22
CA ALA A 557 -14.29 -17.43 -31.10
C ALA A 557 -13.81 -16.74 -32.40
N LEU A 558 -12.84 -15.83 -32.30
CA LEU A 558 -12.26 -15.10 -33.45
C LEU A 558 -11.62 -16.06 -34.46
N PHE A 559 -10.77 -16.98 -33.99
CA PHE A 559 -10.07 -17.93 -34.86
C PHE A 559 -10.94 -19.10 -35.32
N GLU A 560 -12.01 -19.44 -34.60
CA GLU A 560 -13.02 -20.39 -35.06
C GLU A 560 -13.92 -19.78 -36.14
N ASN A 561 -14.28 -18.49 -36.02
CA ASN A 561 -15.06 -17.77 -37.01
C ASN A 561 -14.28 -17.53 -38.32
N ASN A 562 -12.99 -17.22 -38.22
CA ASN A 562 -12.14 -17.01 -39.39
C ASN A 562 -10.79 -17.74 -39.30
N LYS A 563 -10.79 -19.01 -39.74
CA LYS A 563 -9.57 -19.85 -39.78
C LYS A 563 -8.45 -19.28 -40.66
N GLN A 564 -8.76 -18.40 -41.62
CA GLN A 564 -7.71 -17.81 -42.47
C GLN A 564 -6.77 -16.90 -41.67
N LEU A 565 -7.24 -16.36 -40.53
CA LEU A 565 -6.40 -15.60 -39.60
C LEU A 565 -5.23 -16.43 -39.06
N PHE A 566 -5.28 -17.76 -39.07
CA PHE A 566 -4.15 -18.57 -38.63
C PHE A 566 -3.04 -18.69 -39.67
N SER A 567 -3.39 -18.64 -40.96
CA SER A 567 -2.48 -19.03 -42.05
C SER A 567 -2.05 -17.90 -42.97
N LYS A 568 -2.82 -16.80 -43.02
CA LYS A 568 -2.50 -15.64 -43.87
C LYS A 568 -1.89 -14.53 -43.03
N ASP A 569 -0.88 -13.85 -43.57
CA ASP A 569 -0.33 -12.63 -42.98
C ASP A 569 -1.25 -11.43 -43.25
N ILE A 570 -2.44 -11.45 -42.64
CA ILE A 570 -3.43 -10.36 -42.66
C ILE A 570 -3.66 -9.83 -41.24
N PRO A 571 -3.88 -8.52 -41.04
CA PRO A 571 -4.11 -7.97 -39.70
C PRO A 571 -5.23 -8.69 -38.95
N ILE A 572 -4.99 -9.04 -37.68
CA ILE A 572 -5.97 -9.70 -36.83
C ILE A 572 -6.96 -8.65 -36.31
N ARG A 573 -8.20 -8.71 -36.79
CA ARG A 573 -9.27 -7.74 -36.48
C ARG A 573 -10.57 -8.45 -36.11
N ASP A 574 -11.30 -7.85 -35.19
CA ASP A 574 -12.63 -8.28 -34.76
C ASP A 574 -13.71 -7.57 -35.59
N LEU A 575 -13.99 -8.10 -36.79
CA LEU A 575 -14.98 -7.53 -37.70
C LEU A 575 -16.43 -7.87 -37.30
N ASP A 576 -16.62 -8.88 -36.46
CA ASP A 576 -17.93 -9.46 -36.11
C ASP A 576 -18.35 -9.12 -34.66
N ASN A 577 -17.70 -8.13 -34.02
CA ASN A 577 -17.96 -7.69 -32.65
C ASN A 577 -17.89 -8.83 -31.61
N ILE A 578 -17.01 -9.81 -31.81
CA ILE A 578 -16.83 -10.99 -30.95
C ILE A 578 -16.44 -10.56 -29.54
N TYR A 579 -15.52 -9.60 -29.39
CA TYR A 579 -15.07 -9.16 -28.06
C TYR A 579 -16.20 -8.53 -27.26
N GLU A 580 -17.04 -7.72 -27.90
CA GLU A 580 -18.21 -7.12 -27.25
C GLU A 580 -19.20 -8.19 -26.81
N ASN A 581 -19.52 -9.14 -27.68
CA ASN A 581 -20.43 -10.24 -27.38
C ASN A 581 -19.93 -11.10 -26.20
N VAL A 582 -18.63 -11.40 -26.19
CA VAL A 582 -17.99 -12.11 -25.06
C VAL A 582 -18.06 -11.29 -23.78
N GLY A 583 -17.82 -9.98 -23.86
CA GLY A 583 -17.94 -9.05 -22.74
C GLY A 583 -19.34 -9.05 -22.14
N VAL A 584 -20.38 -8.84 -22.96
CA VAL A 584 -21.78 -8.88 -22.55
C VAL A 584 -22.14 -10.21 -21.90
N ASN A 585 -21.73 -11.34 -22.49
CA ASN A 585 -21.98 -12.66 -21.91
C ASN A 585 -21.28 -12.85 -20.56
N HIS A 586 -20.06 -12.35 -20.42
CA HIS A 586 -19.34 -12.40 -19.15
C HIS A 586 -20.01 -11.52 -18.09
N PHE A 587 -20.40 -10.29 -18.45
CA PHE A 587 -21.09 -9.38 -17.53
C PHE A 587 -22.46 -9.91 -17.10
N LYS A 588 -23.17 -10.62 -17.98
CA LYS A 588 -24.38 -11.38 -17.62
C LYS A 588 -24.07 -12.52 -16.65
N PHE A 589 -23.03 -13.31 -16.92
CA PHE A 589 -22.61 -14.41 -16.06
C PHE A 589 -22.31 -13.96 -14.62
N ILE A 590 -21.68 -12.79 -14.46
CA ILE A 590 -21.36 -12.23 -13.14
C ILE A 590 -22.48 -11.36 -12.54
N GLY A 591 -23.64 -11.29 -13.20
CA GLY A 591 -24.83 -10.57 -12.73
C GLY A 591 -24.71 -9.05 -12.76
N TRP A 592 -23.89 -8.47 -13.65
CA TRP A 592 -23.78 -7.02 -13.85
C TRP A 592 -24.69 -6.50 -14.96
N ILE A 593 -25.16 -7.40 -15.83
CA ILE A 593 -26.12 -7.11 -16.88
C ILE A 593 -27.29 -8.10 -16.73
N ASP A 594 -28.51 -7.59 -16.78
CA ASP A 594 -29.74 -8.36 -16.81
C ASP A 594 -30.67 -7.88 -17.94
N GLU A 595 -31.94 -8.28 -17.89
CA GLU A 595 -32.96 -7.86 -18.86
C GLU A 595 -33.28 -6.35 -18.79
N ASN A 596 -33.04 -5.70 -17.64
CA ASN A 596 -33.25 -4.28 -17.37
C ASN A 596 -31.93 -3.51 -17.41
N PHE A 597 -31.07 -3.82 -18.39
CA PHE A 597 -29.70 -3.34 -18.49
C PHE A 597 -29.53 -1.84 -18.16
N ASP A 598 -28.87 -1.57 -17.03
CA ASP A 598 -28.48 -0.23 -16.60
C ASP A 598 -26.97 0.00 -16.83
N MET A 599 -26.68 0.89 -17.79
CA MET A 599 -25.31 1.30 -18.13
C MET A 599 -24.58 1.95 -16.94
N GLU A 600 -25.28 2.70 -16.10
CA GLU A 600 -24.67 3.40 -14.97
C GLU A 600 -24.28 2.39 -13.87
N PHE A 601 -25.13 1.39 -13.62
CA PHE A 601 -24.79 0.27 -12.74
C PHE A 601 -23.55 -0.49 -13.23
N LEU A 602 -23.49 -0.84 -14.52
CA LEU A 602 -22.33 -1.51 -15.11
C LEU A 602 -21.04 -0.69 -14.89
N LYS A 603 -21.10 0.61 -15.17
CA LYS A 603 -19.98 1.53 -14.98
C LYS A 603 -19.52 1.55 -13.52
N GLN A 604 -20.43 1.69 -12.56
CA GLN A 604 -20.09 1.69 -11.13
C GLN A 604 -19.44 0.37 -10.68
N ARG A 605 -19.91 -0.78 -11.20
CA ARG A 605 -19.32 -2.09 -10.89
C ARG A 605 -17.92 -2.26 -11.49
N MET A 606 -17.71 -1.81 -12.73
CA MET A 606 -16.40 -1.77 -13.38
C MET A 606 -15.43 -0.88 -12.60
N ASP A 607 -15.82 0.36 -12.29
CA ASP A 607 -14.98 1.33 -11.56
C ASP A 607 -14.60 0.80 -10.18
N ARG A 608 -15.54 0.16 -9.47
CA ARG A 608 -15.24 -0.49 -8.18
C ARG A 608 -14.22 -1.61 -8.33
N SER A 609 -14.37 -2.47 -9.34
CA SER A 609 -13.47 -3.61 -9.56
C SER A 609 -12.07 -3.16 -9.95
N ILE A 610 -11.97 -2.16 -10.83
CA ILE A 610 -10.71 -1.49 -11.19
C ILE A 610 -10.04 -0.89 -9.95
N ARG A 611 -10.80 -0.17 -9.11
CA ARG A 611 -10.26 0.43 -7.88
C ARG A 611 -9.73 -0.62 -6.90
N VAL A 612 -10.50 -1.68 -6.64
CA VAL A 612 -10.08 -2.78 -5.75
C VAL A 612 -8.80 -3.42 -6.27
N TYR A 613 -8.74 -3.75 -7.56
CA TYR A 613 -7.55 -4.36 -8.15
C TYR A 613 -6.33 -3.43 -8.12
N ASN A 614 -6.52 -2.16 -8.49
CA ASN A 614 -5.48 -1.14 -8.44
C ASN A 614 -4.95 -0.93 -7.01
N ASN A 615 -5.80 -1.09 -6.00
CA ASN A 615 -5.37 -1.08 -4.61
C ASN A 615 -4.62 -2.36 -4.22
N SER A 616 -4.98 -3.53 -4.74
CA SER A 616 -4.31 -4.78 -4.35
C SER A 616 -2.84 -4.89 -4.80
N VAL A 617 -2.43 -4.17 -5.84
CA VAL A 617 -1.10 -4.29 -6.45
C VAL A 617 -0.19 -3.10 -6.10
N LEU A 618 0.99 -3.44 -5.60
CA LEU A 618 2.10 -2.50 -5.34
C LEU A 618 3.28 -2.68 -6.29
N LEU A 619 3.38 -3.80 -7.02
CA LEU A 619 4.57 -4.12 -7.81
C LEU A 619 4.77 -3.15 -8.99
N SER A 620 5.85 -2.37 -8.92
CA SER A 620 6.18 -1.36 -9.93
C SER A 620 6.34 -1.95 -11.33
N SER A 621 6.88 -3.17 -11.46
CA SER A 621 7.01 -3.89 -12.74
C SER A 621 5.72 -4.46 -13.31
N PHE A 622 4.60 -4.42 -12.56
CA PHE A 622 3.30 -4.90 -13.02
C PHE A 622 2.26 -3.78 -13.12
N ILE A 623 2.47 -2.63 -12.46
CA ILE A 623 1.62 -1.44 -12.59
C ILE A 623 1.40 -1.01 -14.06
N PRO A 624 2.43 -0.92 -14.94
CA PRO A 624 2.21 -0.57 -16.35
C PRO A 624 1.21 -1.51 -17.03
N ASN A 625 1.33 -2.80 -16.73
CA ASN A 625 0.47 -3.83 -17.26
C ASN A 625 -0.98 -3.71 -16.77
N ILE A 626 -1.18 -3.38 -15.50
CA ILE A 626 -2.51 -3.19 -14.93
C ILE A 626 -3.23 -2.03 -15.60
N LYS A 627 -2.53 -0.91 -15.80
CA LYS A 627 -3.10 0.26 -16.49
C LYS A 627 -3.47 -0.07 -17.93
N PHE A 628 -2.63 -0.84 -18.62
CA PHE A 628 -2.96 -1.37 -19.94
C PHE A 628 -4.17 -2.33 -19.90
N ALA A 629 -4.26 -3.22 -18.92
CA ALA A 629 -5.40 -4.14 -18.76
C ALA A 629 -6.72 -3.40 -18.49
N PHE A 630 -6.71 -2.30 -17.72
CA PHE A 630 -7.90 -1.47 -17.54
C PHE A 630 -8.34 -0.81 -18.85
N ALA A 631 -7.38 -0.31 -19.62
CA ALA A 631 -7.64 0.24 -20.94
C ALA A 631 -8.25 -0.82 -21.88
N THR A 632 -7.73 -2.05 -21.92
CA THR A 632 -8.27 -3.12 -22.79
C THR A 632 -9.65 -3.57 -22.36
N VAL A 633 -9.93 -3.72 -21.05
CA VAL A 633 -11.28 -4.11 -20.59
C VAL A 633 -12.33 -3.09 -21.03
N VAL A 634 -12.05 -1.79 -20.82
CA VAL A 634 -12.99 -0.73 -21.20
C VAL A 634 -13.09 -0.58 -22.71
N PHE A 635 -11.97 -0.59 -23.44
CA PHE A 635 -11.99 -0.37 -24.89
C PHE A 635 -12.52 -1.58 -25.68
N ASP A 636 -12.07 -2.79 -25.34
CA ASP A 636 -12.30 -3.97 -26.19
C ASP A 636 -13.68 -4.61 -25.92
N PHE A 637 -14.15 -4.59 -24.67
CA PHE A 637 -15.31 -5.38 -24.22
C PHE A 637 -16.56 -4.56 -23.82
N ASN A 638 -16.43 -3.24 -23.63
CA ASN A 638 -17.58 -2.44 -23.21
C ASN A 638 -18.64 -2.38 -24.35
N PRO A 639 -19.91 -2.74 -24.10
CA PRO A 639 -20.97 -2.67 -25.10
C PRO A 639 -21.20 -1.24 -25.61
N LEU A 640 -20.91 -0.21 -24.82
CA LEU A 640 -21.09 1.18 -25.22
C LEU A 640 -19.86 2.02 -24.88
N LEU A 641 -19.15 2.47 -25.92
CA LEU A 641 -18.00 3.36 -25.79
C LEU A 641 -18.45 4.81 -25.92
N THR A 642 -17.98 5.66 -25.01
CA THR A 642 -18.22 7.10 -25.05
C THR A 642 -16.91 7.86 -25.11
N THR A 643 -16.95 9.13 -25.48
CA THR A 643 -15.78 10.01 -25.44
C THR A 643 -15.11 10.03 -24.06
N GLY A 644 -15.90 10.00 -22.96
CA GLY A 644 -15.38 9.91 -21.60
C GLY A 644 -14.61 8.60 -21.34
N HIS A 645 -15.12 7.47 -21.84
CA HIS A 645 -14.40 6.20 -21.77
C HIS A 645 -13.08 6.25 -22.54
N ILE A 646 -13.05 6.82 -23.74
CA ILE A 646 -11.81 6.94 -24.53
C ILE A 646 -10.79 7.85 -23.85
N LYS A 647 -11.22 8.99 -23.28
CA LYS A 647 -10.33 9.86 -22.48
C LYS A 647 -9.73 9.12 -21.28
N GLN A 648 -10.54 8.31 -20.59
CA GLN A 648 -10.05 7.50 -19.47
C GLN A 648 -9.07 6.40 -19.93
N VAL A 649 -9.34 5.74 -21.06
CA VAL A 649 -8.42 4.77 -21.70
C VAL A 649 -7.09 5.44 -22.02
N LEU A 650 -7.10 6.60 -22.67
CA LEU A 650 -5.90 7.38 -22.97
C LEU A 650 -5.15 7.79 -21.70
N ASN A 651 -5.85 8.16 -20.64
CA ASN A 651 -5.22 8.46 -19.35
C ASN A 651 -4.49 7.23 -18.78
N TRP A 652 -5.13 6.06 -18.74
CA TRP A 652 -4.46 4.85 -18.27
C TRP A 652 -3.28 4.43 -19.15
N LEU A 653 -3.36 4.57 -20.48
CA LEU A 653 -2.22 4.30 -21.35
C LEU A 653 -1.05 5.26 -21.07
N ASN A 654 -1.32 6.53 -20.79
CA ASN A 654 -0.28 7.48 -20.39
C ASN A 654 0.30 7.14 -19.01
N GLU A 655 -0.53 6.77 -18.03
CA GLU A 655 -0.07 6.28 -16.72
C GLU A 655 0.82 5.03 -16.88
N ALA A 656 0.44 4.10 -17.76
CA ALA A 656 1.23 2.91 -18.07
C ALA A 656 2.61 3.28 -18.62
N LYS A 657 2.66 4.24 -19.55
CA LYS A 657 3.90 4.75 -20.14
C LYS A 657 4.80 5.40 -19.09
N ILE A 658 4.26 6.27 -18.24
CA ILE A 658 5.03 6.95 -17.17
C ILE A 658 5.57 5.92 -16.17
N ALA A 659 4.74 4.95 -15.75
CA ALA A 659 5.17 3.90 -14.84
C ALA A 659 6.28 3.03 -15.45
N ALA A 660 6.20 2.72 -16.75
CA ALA A 660 7.23 1.99 -17.47
C ALA A 660 8.56 2.75 -17.53
N GLU A 661 8.53 4.07 -17.77
CA GLU A 661 9.72 4.93 -17.79
C GLU A 661 10.50 4.88 -16.47
N ASN A 662 9.80 4.88 -15.33
CA ASN A 662 10.41 4.84 -14.01
C ASN A 662 11.21 3.55 -13.72
N LEU A 663 10.94 2.46 -14.45
CA LEU A 663 11.62 1.18 -14.26
C LEU A 663 13.01 1.15 -14.91
N LYS A 664 13.28 2.04 -15.87
CA LYS A 664 14.55 2.11 -16.61
C LYS A 664 15.73 2.36 -15.67
N GLU A 665 15.55 3.24 -14.68
CA GLU A 665 16.57 3.58 -13.68
C GLU A 665 17.11 2.33 -12.95
N PHE A 666 16.23 1.36 -12.68
CA PHE A 666 16.56 0.15 -11.92
C PHE A 666 16.86 -1.07 -12.81
N LYS A 667 16.84 -0.89 -14.13
CA LYS A 667 17.00 -1.94 -15.15
C LYS A 667 15.99 -3.08 -14.99
N LEU A 668 14.76 -2.72 -14.64
CA LEU A 668 13.67 -3.67 -14.42
C LEU A 668 12.79 -3.77 -15.66
N GLY A 669 12.42 -4.99 -16.03
CA GLY A 669 11.43 -5.27 -17.03
C GLY A 669 10.01 -5.15 -16.49
N ILE A 670 9.05 -5.19 -17.41
CA ILE A 670 7.62 -5.15 -17.16
C ILE A 670 7.07 -6.55 -17.37
N TYR A 671 6.32 -7.08 -16.41
CA TYR A 671 5.49 -8.26 -16.66
C TYR A 671 4.32 -7.80 -17.53
N SER A 672 4.48 -7.92 -18.84
CA SER A 672 3.59 -7.32 -19.84
C SER A 672 2.58 -8.35 -20.34
N ILE A 673 1.43 -7.87 -20.81
CA ILE A 673 0.42 -8.65 -21.54
C ILE A 673 0.14 -8.05 -22.91
N LEU A 674 0.96 -7.08 -23.35
CA LEU A 674 0.69 -6.24 -24.52
C LEU A 674 0.49 -7.05 -25.82
N ASN A 675 1.15 -8.20 -25.92
CA ASN A 675 1.03 -9.18 -27.00
C ASN A 675 0.28 -10.46 -26.56
N CYS A 676 -0.55 -10.38 -25.53
CA CYS A 676 -1.16 -11.51 -24.81
C CYS A 676 -0.18 -12.56 -24.26
N LEU A 677 1.13 -12.30 -24.31
CA LEU A 677 2.14 -13.16 -23.70
C LEU A 677 2.47 -12.57 -22.33
N ALA A 678 2.42 -13.40 -21.29
CA ALA A 678 2.86 -13.03 -19.95
C ALA A 678 4.39 -13.05 -19.84
N GLN A 679 5.04 -12.16 -20.60
CA GLN A 679 6.49 -12.12 -20.75
C GLN A 679 7.08 -10.87 -20.10
N ILE A 680 8.29 -10.98 -19.56
CA ILE A 680 9.07 -9.84 -19.09
C ILE A 680 9.62 -9.06 -20.29
N GLN A 681 9.05 -7.89 -20.52
CA GLN A 681 9.38 -6.97 -21.60
C GLN A 681 10.28 -5.85 -21.10
N ALA A 682 11.21 -5.38 -21.93
CA ALA A 682 12.02 -4.20 -21.62
C ALA A 682 11.13 -2.94 -21.58
N ALA A 683 11.43 -2.01 -20.68
CA ALA A 683 10.64 -0.79 -20.52
C ALA A 683 10.58 0.07 -21.79
N ASP A 684 11.71 0.24 -22.50
CA ASP A 684 11.76 0.99 -23.75
C ASP A 684 10.85 0.40 -24.82
N GLU A 685 10.85 -0.92 -24.95
CA GLU A 685 10.03 -1.64 -25.93
C GLU A 685 8.54 -1.45 -25.63
N PHE A 686 8.14 -1.59 -24.36
CA PHE A 686 6.76 -1.36 -23.92
C PHE A 686 6.30 0.09 -24.19
N VAL A 687 7.14 1.07 -23.87
CA VAL A 687 6.85 2.51 -24.09
C VAL A 687 6.62 2.81 -25.57
N VAL A 688 7.38 2.19 -26.47
CA VAL A 688 7.20 2.33 -27.92
C VAL A 688 5.82 1.83 -28.34
N TYR A 689 5.41 0.65 -27.90
CA TYR A 689 4.10 0.09 -28.26
C TYR A 689 2.93 0.90 -27.72
N ILE A 690 2.98 1.30 -26.45
CA ILE A 690 1.94 2.13 -25.84
C ILE A 690 1.84 3.49 -26.56
N SER A 691 2.97 4.10 -26.91
CA SER A 691 2.97 5.37 -27.65
C SER A 691 2.32 5.24 -29.03
N LYS A 692 2.57 4.14 -29.74
CA LYS A 692 1.90 3.86 -31.02
C LYS A 692 0.39 3.67 -30.84
N MET A 693 -0.06 2.99 -29.80
CA MET A 693 -1.49 2.84 -29.49
C MET A 693 -2.16 4.18 -29.19
N ILE A 694 -1.55 5.01 -28.35
CA ILE A 694 -2.05 6.35 -28.02
C ILE A 694 -2.19 7.18 -29.30
N ASN A 695 -1.17 7.19 -30.15
CA ASN A 695 -1.22 7.92 -31.42
C ASN A 695 -2.32 7.38 -32.33
N TRP A 696 -2.47 6.06 -32.44
CA TRP A 696 -3.54 5.46 -33.23
C TRP A 696 -4.94 5.89 -32.75
N ILE A 697 -5.21 5.86 -31.44
CA ILE A 697 -6.50 6.33 -30.88
C ILE A 697 -6.71 7.81 -31.21
N ASN A 698 -5.71 8.66 -30.95
CA ASN A 698 -5.80 10.10 -31.17
C ASN A 698 -6.08 10.44 -32.64
N THR A 699 -5.43 9.75 -33.57
CA THR A 699 -5.66 9.96 -35.01
C THR A 699 -7.02 9.40 -35.46
N THR A 700 -7.42 8.23 -34.97
CA THR A 700 -8.67 7.57 -35.41
C THR A 700 -9.92 8.28 -34.88
N LEU A 701 -9.85 8.86 -33.69
CA LEU A 701 -10.99 9.45 -32.98
C LEU A 701 -10.83 10.96 -32.74
N GLU A 702 -10.00 11.64 -33.52
CA GLU A 702 -9.63 13.06 -33.30
C GLU A 702 -10.85 13.97 -33.10
N ASP A 703 -11.87 13.82 -33.96
CA ASP A 703 -13.09 14.63 -33.91
C ASP A 703 -14.02 14.23 -32.76
N ASP A 704 -14.06 12.95 -32.39
CA ASP A 704 -14.90 12.49 -31.28
C ASP A 704 -14.32 12.90 -29.92
N LEU A 705 -13.00 13.02 -29.81
CA LEU A 705 -12.32 13.48 -28.61
C LEU A 705 -12.61 14.95 -28.26
N LYS A 706 -13.01 15.76 -29.25
CA LYS A 706 -13.43 17.17 -29.08
C LYS A 706 -14.86 17.30 -28.52
N LYS A 707 -15.63 16.21 -28.46
CA LYS A 707 -17.01 16.19 -27.99
C LYS A 707 -17.13 16.01 -26.48
N GLU A 708 -18.35 16.14 -25.96
CA GLU A 708 -18.67 15.91 -24.56
C GLU A 708 -18.53 14.44 -24.15
N ASP A 709 -18.28 14.18 -22.87
CA ASP A 709 -17.91 12.85 -22.38
C ASP A 709 -19.00 11.78 -22.56
N HIS A 710 -20.26 12.18 -22.67
CA HIS A 710 -21.40 11.29 -22.89
C HIS A 710 -21.63 10.97 -24.37
N HIS A 711 -20.92 11.61 -25.30
CA HIS A 711 -21.02 11.33 -26.74
C HIS A 711 -20.63 9.88 -27.02
N VAL A 712 -21.49 9.14 -27.73
CA VAL A 712 -21.27 7.72 -28.06
C VAL A 712 -20.38 7.60 -29.29
N ILE A 713 -19.33 6.79 -29.19
CA ILE A 713 -18.39 6.54 -30.28
C ILE A 713 -19.01 5.61 -31.31
N ASP A 714 -18.96 6.01 -32.58
CA ASP A 714 -19.25 5.12 -33.70
C ASP A 714 -18.11 4.10 -33.85
N LYS A 715 -18.36 2.87 -33.39
CA LYS A 715 -17.40 1.78 -33.39
C LYS A 715 -16.95 1.36 -34.80
N THR A 716 -17.69 1.69 -35.87
CA THR A 716 -17.29 1.36 -37.25
C THR A 716 -15.97 2.05 -37.63
N LYS A 717 -15.68 3.22 -37.06
CA LYS A 717 -14.41 3.95 -37.22
C LYS A 717 -13.20 3.16 -36.73
N LEU A 718 -13.39 2.25 -35.78
CA LEU A 718 -12.31 1.42 -35.24
C LEU A 718 -11.91 0.28 -36.19
N GLN A 719 -12.75 -0.03 -37.20
CA GLN A 719 -12.48 -1.05 -38.23
C GLN A 719 -12.13 -2.44 -37.65
N GLY A 720 -12.75 -2.80 -36.51
CA GLY A 720 -12.49 -4.06 -35.81
C GLY A 720 -11.15 -4.12 -35.08
N ASN A 721 -10.39 -3.02 -34.98
CA ASN A 721 -9.18 -3.00 -34.17
C ASN A 721 -9.54 -3.05 -32.67
N LYS A 722 -8.80 -3.86 -31.93
CA LYS A 722 -8.87 -4.02 -30.48
C LYS A 722 -7.48 -3.78 -29.91
N LEU A 723 -7.37 -3.12 -28.76
CA LEU A 723 -6.08 -2.77 -28.17
C LEU A 723 -5.20 -4.00 -27.96
N ILE A 724 -5.80 -5.10 -27.48
CA ILE A 724 -5.09 -6.35 -27.25
C ILE A 724 -4.61 -7.06 -28.53
N LEU A 725 -5.24 -6.78 -29.69
CA LEU A 725 -4.92 -7.45 -30.95
C LEU A 725 -3.84 -6.74 -31.76
N LEU A 726 -3.61 -5.43 -31.54
CA LEU A 726 -2.74 -4.58 -32.38
C LEU A 726 -1.30 -5.10 -32.52
N TYR A 727 -0.76 -5.72 -31.47
CA TYR A 727 0.63 -6.22 -31.44
C TYR A 727 0.71 -7.67 -30.95
N LEU A 728 -0.36 -8.45 -31.16
CA LEU A 728 -0.45 -9.84 -30.72
C LEU A 728 0.70 -10.72 -31.23
N GLU A 729 1.24 -10.39 -32.41
CA GLU A 729 2.26 -11.18 -33.08
C GLU A 729 3.68 -10.68 -32.85
N ASP A 730 3.85 -9.59 -32.10
CA ASP A 730 5.16 -8.99 -31.88
C ASP A 730 5.96 -9.72 -30.79
N ARG A 731 7.23 -9.96 -31.12
CA ARG A 731 8.17 -10.64 -30.23
C ARG A 731 8.85 -9.64 -29.33
N VAL A 732 8.94 -9.99 -28.05
CA VAL A 732 9.80 -9.30 -27.10
C VAL A 732 11.25 -9.63 -27.39
N THR A 733 12.09 -8.61 -27.37
CA THR A 733 13.52 -8.75 -27.65
C THR A 733 14.19 -9.63 -26.57
N PRO A 734 14.93 -10.69 -26.96
CA PRO A 734 15.63 -11.55 -26.00
C PRO A 734 16.81 -10.82 -25.34
N GLY A 735 17.24 -11.29 -24.17
CA GLY A 735 18.45 -10.81 -23.51
C GLY A 735 18.23 -10.24 -22.10
N ILE A 736 19.34 -10.03 -21.38
CA ILE A 736 19.32 -9.49 -20.01
C ILE A 736 19.27 -7.96 -20.02
N LEU A 737 18.77 -7.37 -18.93
CA LEU A 737 18.63 -5.90 -18.83
C LEU A 737 19.80 -5.21 -18.11
N VAL A 738 20.77 -5.97 -17.58
CA VAL A 738 21.89 -5.44 -16.78
C VAL A 738 23.17 -5.18 -17.54
#